data_AF-A0A7Y9WCG0-F1
#
_entry.id   AF-A0A7Y9WCG0-F1
#
_cell.length_a   1.000
_cell.length_b   1.000
_cell.length_c   1.000
_cell.angle_alpha   90.00
_cell.angle_beta   90.00
_cell.angle_gamma   90.00
#
_symmetry.space_group_name_H-M   'P 1'
#
loop_
_entity.id
_entity.type
_entity.pdbx_description
1 polymer ?
#
loop_
_entity_poly.entity_id
_entity_poly.type
_entity_poly.pdbx_seq_one_letter_code
_entity_poly.pdbx_strand_id
1 'polypeptide(L)'
;MNAPQVFDPHGAATAVAADPEARLREIPYNYTSFSDREIVIRLLGDDAWAVLAELRAERRTGRSARMLYEVLGDIWVVRRNPYLQDDMLDNPKRRAQLIEALHHRLTEIDKRRRADLTAHGDEAGVDRAARVDTLVQAARRAVDDFKSEFQKTYDLRRRATKVLGKVTEKDNIKFDGLSRVSHVTDATDWRVEYPFVVLTPDTEAEIAGMIKACFELGLTVIPRGGGTGYTGGAVPLTPFSAVINTEKLEQLGAVEMTELPGVDRKVATIFSGAGVVTRRVTEAAEQAGFVFAVDPTSLDASCVGGNVAMNAGGKKAVLWGTALDNLAWWRMVDPEGNWLEVTRLDHNMGKIHDIEVARFRLDWFDGNYAPGEKLLRTEALDIKGRVFRKEGLGKDVTDKFLAGLPGVQKEGCDGLITSARWVLHKMPAHTRTVCLEFFGQAREAIPSIVEIKDYLFETSKQGGAILAGLEHLDERYLRAVGYATKSKRNAFPKMVLIGDIVGDDADAVAQATSEVVRMANGKSGEGFVAVNAEARKRFWLDRSRTAAIAKHTNAFKINEDVVIPLNRMGEYTDGIERINIELSIKNKLQLVDALEAFFKAGKLPLGKSDDANEIPSAELLEDRVQQALDLMKRVRTRWEFLRDKLDLSVREAQHYLVGLGYEALAEKFADRADAQPDATVFHITQDRTIRVSWKQEIRAELRQIFNGGEFKPILEEAQAIHKKVLRGRVFVALHMHAGDGNVHTNLPVNSDNYEMLQDAHKAVARIMKLARSLDGVISGEHGIGITKLEFLTDEEIGEFRAYKQRVDPHGPLQRGQAARRRRSAQRLHAELRPDGLRVVDHATVRHRRDFRVDQGLPALRQVQAGVRDPRAARQPAVQPAQQDSCYLVAGRGVPVRRADPPRRVDQALGRIQRRRRSLHRLSQMRDAVSGEDRLRRRDHEHAQSAAQNGQEEVQSGQRGRHVLPQRDQSADHQPRAYRDDGHRLQGAAPRQRSAEEVREEADGAPAGDRRQAAGHAAGDPLHEQEDAGQPAEENRARVARYRGQQDRPDHPQSEDDHGRHGSGVLLPGLRFRAAVLAGGSRHASHVVGSGRANRAAAGLSVLRLSAARLGPVRQG
;
A
#
# COMPACT_ATOMS: atom_id res chain seq x y z
N MET A 1 13.83 28.62 -5.16
CA MET A 1 14.64 27.57 -5.85
C MET A 1 15.74 27.10 -4.91
N ASN A 2 16.28 25.90 -5.12
CA ASN A 2 17.60 25.45 -4.63
C ASN A 2 17.98 24.17 -5.41
N ALA A 3 19.21 24.09 -5.91
CA ALA A 3 19.67 22.96 -6.72
C ALA A 3 20.05 21.73 -5.86
N PRO A 4 19.98 20.50 -6.41
CA PRO A 4 20.47 19.31 -5.71
C PRO A 4 22.00 19.32 -5.64
N GLN A 5 22.57 19.15 -4.44
CA GLN A 5 24.01 18.93 -4.29
C GLN A 5 24.41 17.54 -4.78
N VAL A 6 25.64 17.43 -5.29
CA VAL A 6 26.23 16.18 -5.78
C VAL A 6 26.48 15.22 -4.61
N PHE A 7 26.16 13.94 -4.81
CA PHE A 7 26.40 12.87 -3.85
C PHE A 7 27.86 12.40 -3.96
N ASP A 8 28.68 12.64 -2.93
CA ASP A 8 30.00 12.02 -2.79
C ASP A 8 29.84 10.62 -2.14
N PRO A 9 30.18 9.52 -2.85
CA PRO A 9 30.08 8.17 -2.31
C PRO A 9 31.19 7.81 -1.32
N HIS A 10 32.26 8.60 -1.18
CA HIS A 10 33.45 8.22 -0.42
C HIS A 10 33.46 8.70 1.04
N GLY A 11 32.78 9.81 1.36
CA GLY A 11 32.66 10.33 2.73
C GLY A 11 31.93 9.41 3.73
N ALA A 12 31.18 8.41 3.26
CA ALA A 12 30.39 7.53 4.11
C ALA A 12 31.19 6.43 4.85
N ALA A 13 32.44 6.19 4.47
CA ALA A 13 33.22 5.04 4.96
C ALA A 13 33.93 5.27 6.32
N THR A 14 34.14 6.52 6.73
CA THR A 14 35.02 6.89 7.87
C THR A 14 34.29 7.35 9.13
N ALA A 15 32.96 7.48 9.11
CA ALA A 15 32.16 8.01 10.22
C ALA A 15 31.56 6.95 11.18
N VAL A 16 32.11 5.73 11.20
CA VAL A 16 31.54 4.56 11.94
C VAL A 16 32.48 4.07 13.05
N ALA A 17 33.12 4.99 13.78
CA ALA A 17 34.23 4.67 14.69
C ALA A 17 34.22 5.46 16.02
N ALA A 18 33.06 5.55 16.70
CA ALA A 18 32.97 6.18 18.04
C ALA A 18 31.77 5.72 18.90
N ASP A 19 31.48 4.41 18.96
CA ASP A 19 30.54 3.85 19.96
C ASP A 19 30.90 2.38 20.29
N PRO A 20 31.32 2.06 21.54
CA PRO A 20 31.62 0.69 21.96
C PRO A 20 30.41 -0.24 22.09
N GLU A 21 29.20 0.28 22.29
CA GLU A 21 27.97 -0.51 22.48
C GLU A 21 27.21 -0.73 21.16
N ALA A 22 27.44 0.10 20.14
CA ALA A 22 26.79 0.02 18.82
C ALA A 22 27.11 -1.24 17.98
N ARG A 23 27.72 -2.30 18.54
CA ARG A 23 27.93 -3.58 17.85
C ARG A 23 26.64 -4.43 17.83
N LEU A 24 25.60 -3.86 17.21
CA LEU A 24 24.25 -4.41 17.01
C LEU A 24 24.17 -5.76 16.27
N ARG A 25 25.31 -6.33 15.86
CA ARG A 25 25.40 -7.65 15.21
C ARG A 25 26.76 -8.32 15.48
N GLU A 26 26.74 -9.58 15.90
CA GLU A 26 27.90 -10.46 16.04
C GLU A 26 27.99 -11.51 14.93
N ILE A 27 26.86 -11.90 14.32
CA ILE A 27 26.85 -12.72 13.10
C ILE A 27 27.44 -11.90 11.95
N PRO A 28 28.47 -12.40 11.23
CA PRO A 28 29.29 -11.60 10.32
C PRO A 28 28.61 -11.24 8.98
N TYR A 29 27.30 -11.43 8.84
CA TYR A 29 26.57 -11.31 7.58
C TYR A 29 25.24 -10.55 7.75
N ASN A 30 24.95 -9.65 6.82
CA ASN A 30 23.71 -8.86 6.80
C ASN A 30 22.74 -9.29 5.68
N TYR A 31 22.59 -10.59 5.43
CA TYR A 31 21.67 -11.14 4.41
C TYR A 31 20.24 -11.36 4.91
N THR A 32 19.90 -10.87 6.11
CA THR A 32 18.60 -11.14 6.73
C THR A 32 18.18 -10.05 7.70
N SER A 33 16.87 -9.88 7.80
CA SER A 33 16.18 -8.95 8.70
C SER A 33 16.10 -9.44 10.15
N PHE A 34 16.14 -10.76 10.37
CA PHE A 34 16.15 -11.35 11.72
C PHE A 34 17.36 -10.88 12.51
N SER A 35 17.18 -10.74 13.82
CA SER A 35 18.25 -10.47 14.77
C SER A 35 19.09 -11.71 15.07
N ASP A 36 20.28 -11.53 15.64
CA ASP A 36 21.16 -12.66 15.98
C ASP A 36 20.57 -13.51 17.11
N ARG A 37 19.75 -12.92 18.01
CA ARG A 37 18.92 -13.64 18.99
C ARG A 37 18.08 -14.71 18.32
N GLU A 38 17.44 -14.36 17.22
CA GLU A 38 16.48 -15.23 16.57
C GLU A 38 17.10 -16.25 15.64
N ILE A 39 18.24 -15.91 15.03
CA ILE A 39 19.03 -16.89 14.28
C ILE A 39 19.55 -17.95 15.27
N VAL A 40 19.93 -17.57 16.50
CA VAL A 40 20.20 -18.51 17.58
C VAL A 40 18.96 -19.32 17.93
N ILE A 41 17.80 -18.72 18.21
CA ILE A 41 16.58 -19.45 18.59
C ILE A 41 16.10 -20.41 17.49
N ARG A 42 16.08 -19.99 16.22
CA ARG A 42 15.65 -20.81 15.08
C ARG A 42 16.64 -21.91 14.68
N LEU A 43 17.89 -21.85 15.15
CA LEU A 43 18.90 -22.89 14.92
C LEU A 43 19.15 -23.79 16.14
N LEU A 44 19.06 -23.26 17.36
CA LEU A 44 19.49 -23.90 18.61
C LEU A 44 18.40 -24.02 19.70
N GLY A 45 17.31 -23.26 19.59
CA GLY A 45 16.24 -23.18 20.61
C GLY A 45 16.37 -22.00 21.59
N ASP A 46 15.29 -21.72 22.32
CA ASP A 46 15.20 -20.62 23.29
C ASP A 46 16.18 -20.79 24.47
N ASP A 47 16.33 -22.00 24.99
CA ASP A 47 17.25 -22.30 26.11
C ASP A 47 18.71 -21.98 25.76
N ALA A 48 19.10 -22.24 24.51
CA ALA A 48 20.43 -21.91 24.00
C ALA A 48 20.65 -20.40 23.85
N TRP A 49 19.60 -19.61 23.64
CA TRP A 49 19.71 -18.15 23.71
C TRP A 49 19.89 -17.65 25.15
N ALA A 50 19.18 -18.21 26.12
CA ALA A 50 19.33 -17.84 27.53
C ALA A 50 20.77 -18.07 28.02
N VAL A 51 21.28 -19.28 27.83
CA VAL A 51 22.67 -19.64 28.18
C VAL A 51 23.70 -18.76 27.45
N LEU A 52 23.46 -18.41 26.19
CA LEU A 52 24.34 -17.51 25.43
C LEU A 52 24.27 -16.05 25.92
N ALA A 53 23.15 -15.60 26.47
CA ALA A 53 23.01 -14.26 27.05
C ALA A 53 23.78 -14.13 28.38
N GLU A 54 23.68 -15.14 29.26
CA GLU A 54 24.46 -15.22 30.51
C GLU A 54 25.97 -15.21 30.22
N LEU A 55 26.43 -16.10 29.34
CA LEU A 55 27.84 -16.22 28.95
C LEU A 55 28.40 -14.95 28.24
N ARG A 56 27.54 -14.04 27.76
CA ARG A 56 27.94 -12.72 27.25
C ARG A 56 28.07 -11.67 28.37
N ALA A 57 27.25 -11.75 29.42
CA ALA A 57 27.36 -10.86 30.59
C ALA A 57 28.70 -11.03 31.34
N GLU A 58 29.22 -12.26 31.39
CA GLU A 58 30.50 -12.61 32.04
C GLU A 58 31.76 -12.06 31.33
N ARG A 59 31.63 -11.48 30.12
CA ARG A 59 32.69 -10.85 29.30
C ARG A 59 33.93 -11.69 28.94
N ARG A 60 34.09 -12.92 29.46
CA ARG A 60 35.26 -13.82 29.23
C ARG A 60 35.24 -14.61 27.91
N THR A 61 34.11 -14.73 27.23
CA THR A 61 33.86 -15.82 26.23
C THR A 61 34.07 -15.43 24.75
N GLY A 62 34.37 -14.17 24.45
CA GLY A 62 34.18 -13.57 23.11
C GLY A 62 34.82 -14.29 21.91
N ARG A 63 36.01 -14.91 22.04
CA ARG A 63 36.66 -15.62 20.92
C ARG A 63 35.99 -16.96 20.59
N SER A 64 35.25 -17.55 21.52
CA SER A 64 34.46 -18.76 21.28
C SER A 64 33.04 -18.40 20.82
N ALA A 65 32.43 -17.37 21.41
CA ALA A 65 31.14 -16.81 20.94
C ALA A 65 31.21 -16.41 19.46
N ARG A 66 32.27 -15.71 19.03
CA ARG A 66 32.43 -15.34 17.61
C ARG A 66 32.50 -16.55 16.66
N MET A 67 33.13 -17.66 17.08
CA MET A 67 33.18 -18.87 16.25
C MET A 67 31.84 -19.60 16.19
N LEU A 68 31.02 -19.52 17.25
CA LEU A 68 29.64 -19.98 17.23
C LEU A 68 28.80 -19.13 16.26
N TYR A 69 28.86 -17.80 16.36
CA TYR A 69 28.16 -16.90 15.43
C TYR A 69 28.63 -17.01 13.97
N GLU A 70 29.91 -17.36 13.72
CA GLU A 70 30.39 -17.74 12.39
C GLU A 70 29.71 -19.03 11.87
N VAL A 71 29.60 -20.08 12.69
CA VAL A 71 28.92 -21.34 12.33
C VAL A 71 27.43 -21.12 12.05
N LEU A 72 26.73 -20.41 12.95
CA LEU A 72 25.31 -20.10 12.80
C LEU A 72 25.05 -19.20 11.58
N GLY A 73 25.94 -18.23 11.33
CA GLY A 73 25.91 -17.39 10.15
C GLY A 73 26.07 -18.19 8.85
N ASP A 74 27.07 -19.06 8.76
CA ASP A 74 27.30 -19.91 7.58
C ASP A 74 26.06 -20.79 7.25
N ILE A 75 25.46 -21.43 8.27
CA ILE A 75 24.21 -22.21 8.11
C ILE A 75 23.07 -21.32 7.62
N TRP A 76 22.85 -20.18 8.30
CA TRP A 76 21.73 -19.30 8.02
C TRP A 76 21.79 -18.70 6.61
N VAL A 77 22.97 -18.29 6.15
CA VAL A 77 23.16 -17.68 4.83
C VAL A 77 22.89 -18.68 3.70
N VAL A 78 23.24 -19.97 3.87
CA VAL A 78 22.87 -21.00 2.88
C VAL A 78 21.38 -21.33 2.97
N ARG A 79 20.81 -21.51 4.17
CA ARG A 79 19.36 -21.72 4.34
C ARG A 79 18.51 -20.59 3.75
N ARG A 80 18.99 -19.34 3.75
CA ARG A 80 18.28 -18.15 3.23
C ARG A 80 18.67 -17.70 1.81
N ASN A 81 19.51 -18.44 1.10
CA ASN A 81 19.88 -18.10 -0.27
C ASN A 81 19.68 -19.30 -1.22
N PRO A 82 18.57 -19.34 -1.99
CA PRO A 82 18.29 -20.40 -2.95
C PRO A 82 19.45 -20.72 -3.92
N TYR A 83 20.23 -19.74 -4.36
CA TYR A 83 21.37 -19.97 -5.25
C TYR A 83 22.53 -20.71 -4.55
N LEU A 84 22.71 -20.52 -3.24
CA LEU A 84 23.67 -21.30 -2.44
C LEU A 84 23.11 -22.69 -2.11
N GLN A 85 21.80 -22.84 -1.91
CA GLN A 85 21.18 -24.15 -1.79
C GLN A 85 21.42 -24.98 -3.05
N ASP A 86 21.19 -24.39 -4.23
CA ASP A 86 21.38 -25.06 -5.52
C ASP A 86 22.87 -25.43 -5.75
N ASP A 87 23.83 -24.52 -5.53
CA ASP A 87 25.28 -24.86 -5.63
C ASP A 87 25.71 -25.95 -4.63
N MET A 88 25.18 -25.97 -3.41
CA MET A 88 25.46 -27.02 -2.43
C MET A 88 24.75 -28.34 -2.73
N LEU A 89 23.62 -28.34 -3.45
CA LEU A 89 22.97 -29.57 -3.93
C LEU A 89 23.75 -30.18 -5.08
N ASP A 90 24.06 -29.37 -6.10
CA ASP A 90 24.74 -29.77 -7.33
C ASP A 90 26.24 -30.06 -7.14
N ASN A 91 26.86 -29.52 -6.09
CA ASN A 91 28.27 -29.76 -5.77
C ASN A 91 28.49 -30.46 -4.41
N PRO A 92 28.39 -31.81 -4.34
CA PRO A 92 28.62 -32.58 -3.14
C PRO A 92 30.00 -32.36 -2.49
N LYS A 93 31.03 -32.02 -3.26
CA LYS A 93 32.38 -31.74 -2.73
C LYS A 93 32.40 -30.43 -1.93
N ARG A 94 31.86 -29.34 -2.48
CA ARG A 94 31.72 -28.06 -1.74
C ARG A 94 30.86 -28.23 -0.49
N ARG A 95 29.76 -28.97 -0.60
CA ARG A 95 28.88 -29.30 0.54
C ARG A 95 29.63 -30.03 1.65
N ALA A 96 30.42 -31.06 1.32
CA ALA A 96 31.24 -31.78 2.29
C ALA A 96 32.24 -30.86 3.00
N GLN A 97 32.96 -30.03 2.24
CA GLN A 97 33.96 -29.10 2.78
C GLN A 97 33.34 -28.01 3.67
N LEU A 98 32.13 -27.52 3.36
CA LEU A 98 31.39 -26.60 4.22
C LEU A 98 31.07 -27.27 5.56
N ILE A 99 30.47 -28.46 5.54
CA ILE A 99 30.10 -29.21 6.75
C ILE A 99 31.34 -29.53 7.61
N GLU A 100 32.45 -29.95 6.98
CA GLU A 100 33.74 -30.17 7.64
C GLU A 100 34.26 -28.90 8.35
N ALA A 101 34.24 -27.74 7.67
CA ALA A 101 34.64 -26.46 8.27
C ALA A 101 33.77 -26.05 9.47
N LEU A 102 32.47 -26.36 9.45
CA LEU A 102 31.57 -26.10 10.58
C LEU A 102 31.90 -27.01 11.79
N HIS A 103 32.03 -28.32 11.58
CA HIS A 103 32.44 -29.25 12.65
C HIS A 103 33.84 -28.95 13.19
N HIS A 104 34.77 -28.48 12.35
CA HIS A 104 36.09 -28.03 12.77
C HIS A 104 36.00 -26.83 13.74
N ARG A 105 35.25 -25.76 13.37
CA ARG A 105 35.04 -24.61 14.26
C ARG A 105 34.43 -25.01 15.60
N LEU A 106 33.42 -25.89 15.63
CA LEU A 106 32.81 -26.38 16.87
C LEU A 106 33.77 -27.23 17.72
N THR A 107 34.73 -27.91 17.10
CA THR A 107 35.77 -28.67 17.80
C THR A 107 36.85 -27.74 18.37
N GLU A 108 37.15 -26.62 17.71
CA GLU A 108 37.99 -25.54 18.27
C GLU A 108 37.33 -24.80 19.45
N ILE A 109 35.99 -24.74 19.52
CA ILE A 109 35.30 -24.25 20.74
C ILE A 109 35.51 -25.24 21.88
N ASP A 110 35.27 -26.54 21.66
CA ASP A 110 35.40 -27.55 22.72
C ASP A 110 36.84 -27.70 23.24
N LYS A 111 37.87 -27.63 22.38
CA LYS A 111 39.27 -27.58 22.82
C LYS A 111 39.53 -26.42 23.80
N ARG A 112 38.99 -25.22 23.51
CA ARG A 112 39.15 -24.05 24.39
C ARG A 112 38.37 -24.19 25.69
N ARG A 113 37.16 -24.75 25.63
CA ARG A 113 36.34 -25.06 26.81
C ARG A 113 37.08 -25.98 27.79
N ARG A 114 37.73 -27.04 27.27
CA ARG A 114 38.58 -27.95 28.07
C ARG A 114 39.82 -27.24 28.64
N ALA A 115 40.47 -26.37 27.86
CA ALA A 115 41.63 -25.61 28.32
C ALA A 115 41.29 -24.58 29.40
N ASP A 116 40.18 -23.85 29.24
CA ASP A 116 39.63 -22.91 30.23
C ASP A 116 39.25 -23.63 31.53
N LEU A 117 38.58 -24.79 31.45
CA LEU A 117 38.31 -25.67 32.60
C LEU A 117 39.58 -26.17 33.30
N THR A 118 40.66 -26.39 32.56
CA THR A 118 41.96 -26.83 33.12
C THR A 118 42.72 -25.68 33.79
N ALA A 119 42.58 -24.45 33.29
CA ALA A 119 43.21 -23.25 33.86
C ALA A 119 42.40 -22.63 35.01
N HIS A 120 41.07 -22.81 34.98
CA HIS A 120 40.09 -22.24 35.91
C HIS A 120 39.13 -23.35 36.34
N GLY A 121 39.63 -24.26 37.18
CA GLY A 121 38.86 -25.37 37.77
C GLY A 121 38.08 -24.99 39.02
N ASP A 122 37.70 -23.73 39.16
CA ASP A 122 36.79 -23.26 40.22
C ASP A 122 35.33 -23.62 39.88
N GLU A 123 34.42 -23.57 40.86
CA GLU A 123 33.01 -23.93 40.67
C GLU A 123 32.35 -23.12 39.54
N ALA A 124 32.67 -21.83 39.45
CA ALA A 124 32.24 -20.95 38.37
C ALA A 124 32.87 -21.32 37.00
N GLY A 125 34.08 -21.86 36.96
CA GLY A 125 34.72 -22.39 35.75
C GLY A 125 34.11 -23.71 35.29
N VAL A 126 33.76 -24.61 36.23
CA VAL A 126 33.06 -25.88 35.97
C VAL A 126 31.68 -25.64 35.37
N ASP A 127 30.86 -24.79 36.00
CA ASP A 127 29.53 -24.44 35.50
C ASP A 127 29.60 -23.75 34.12
N ARG A 128 30.46 -22.75 33.96
CA ARG A 128 30.70 -22.06 32.68
C ARG A 128 31.14 -23.05 31.58
N ALA A 129 31.96 -24.04 31.91
CA ALA A 129 32.37 -25.10 30.98
C ALA A 129 31.25 -26.11 30.67
N ALA A 130 30.26 -26.28 31.55
CA ALA A 130 29.05 -27.06 31.27
C ALA A 130 28.08 -26.27 30.37
N ARG A 131 27.81 -25.00 30.69
CA ARG A 131 26.99 -24.09 29.88
C ARG A 131 27.52 -23.94 28.44
N VAL A 132 28.84 -23.86 28.24
CA VAL A 132 29.45 -23.86 26.90
C VAL A 132 29.31 -25.23 26.19
N ASP A 133 29.33 -26.37 26.90
CA ASP A 133 29.12 -27.67 26.26
C ASP A 133 27.70 -27.77 25.68
N THR A 134 26.68 -27.39 26.46
CA THR A 134 25.27 -27.34 26.01
C THR A 134 25.11 -26.59 24.69
N LEU A 135 25.76 -25.43 24.53
CA LEU A 135 25.77 -24.68 23.28
C LEU A 135 26.48 -25.41 22.13
N VAL A 136 27.62 -26.06 22.41
CA VAL A 136 28.34 -26.86 21.41
C VAL A 136 27.54 -28.09 20.97
N GLN A 137 26.84 -28.78 21.87
CA GLN A 137 25.98 -29.92 21.53
C GLN A 137 24.77 -29.46 20.69
N ALA A 138 24.14 -28.34 21.04
CA ALA A 138 23.07 -27.75 20.24
C ALA A 138 23.57 -27.38 18.83
N ALA A 139 24.74 -26.74 18.72
CA ALA A 139 25.32 -26.35 17.44
C ALA A 139 25.75 -27.55 16.59
N ARG A 140 26.23 -28.65 17.20
CA ARG A 140 26.52 -29.91 16.49
C ARG A 140 25.24 -30.47 15.87
N ARG A 141 24.15 -30.59 16.64
CA ARG A 141 22.83 -31.00 16.12
C ARG A 141 22.38 -30.13 14.94
N ALA A 142 22.49 -28.81 15.06
CA ALA A 142 22.12 -27.88 13.98
C ALA A 142 22.94 -28.07 12.68
N VAL A 143 24.23 -28.45 12.78
CA VAL A 143 25.07 -28.78 11.62
C VAL A 143 24.66 -30.11 11.00
N ASP A 144 24.38 -31.13 11.81
CA ASP A 144 23.94 -32.45 11.32
C ASP A 144 22.53 -32.41 10.70
N ASP A 145 21.61 -31.60 11.25
CA ASP A 145 20.32 -31.31 10.63
C ASP A 145 20.48 -30.60 9.28
N PHE A 146 21.27 -29.52 9.22
CA PHE A 146 21.58 -28.78 7.99
C PHE A 146 22.24 -29.68 6.92
N LYS A 147 23.15 -30.57 7.33
CA LYS A 147 23.74 -31.61 6.46
C LYS A 147 22.67 -32.57 5.90
N SER A 148 21.69 -32.97 6.72
CA SER A 148 20.60 -33.87 6.32
C SER A 148 19.59 -33.22 5.36
N GLU A 149 19.39 -31.90 5.45
CA GLU A 149 18.44 -31.15 4.63
C GLU A 149 18.74 -31.24 3.13
N PHE A 150 20.02 -31.27 2.75
CA PHE A 150 20.41 -31.41 1.34
C PHE A 150 19.93 -32.74 0.74
N GLN A 151 20.05 -33.85 1.48
CA GLN A 151 19.57 -35.16 1.00
C GLN A 151 18.04 -35.20 0.96
N LYS A 152 17.38 -34.76 2.04
CA LYS A 152 15.91 -34.63 2.13
C LYS A 152 15.35 -33.79 0.96
N THR A 153 16.02 -32.69 0.61
CA THR A 153 15.65 -31.80 -0.50
C THR A 153 15.88 -32.43 -1.86
N TYR A 154 17.01 -33.12 -2.06
CA TYR A 154 17.31 -33.84 -3.30
C TYR A 154 16.26 -34.93 -3.59
N ASP A 155 15.95 -35.76 -2.58
CA ASP A 155 14.97 -36.84 -2.74
C ASP A 155 13.54 -36.31 -2.92
N LEU A 156 13.18 -35.21 -2.25
CA LEU A 156 11.91 -34.53 -2.49
C LEU A 156 11.83 -33.90 -3.89
N ARG A 157 12.91 -33.27 -4.40
CA ARG A 157 12.96 -32.73 -5.78
C ARG A 157 12.81 -33.86 -6.79
N ARG A 158 13.51 -34.98 -6.60
CA ARG A 158 13.41 -36.18 -7.46
C ARG A 158 12.01 -36.78 -7.47
N ARG A 159 11.33 -36.88 -6.30
CA ARG A 159 9.92 -37.30 -6.24
C ARG A 159 9.01 -36.29 -6.92
N ALA A 160 9.18 -35.00 -6.64
CA ALA A 160 8.35 -33.94 -7.21
C ALA A 160 8.38 -33.91 -8.73
N THR A 161 9.56 -34.00 -9.36
CA THR A 161 9.68 -34.12 -10.83
C THR A 161 8.96 -35.36 -11.38
N LYS A 162 9.00 -36.51 -10.68
CA LYS A 162 8.31 -37.75 -11.10
C LYS A 162 6.78 -37.66 -10.97
N VAL A 163 6.26 -36.94 -9.97
CA VAL A 163 4.81 -36.83 -9.73
C VAL A 163 4.20 -35.73 -10.59
N LEU A 164 4.73 -34.50 -10.52
CA LEU A 164 4.24 -33.34 -11.27
C LEU A 164 4.47 -33.50 -12.79
N GLY A 165 5.55 -34.16 -13.20
CA GLY A 165 5.85 -34.46 -14.61
C GLY A 165 4.92 -35.49 -15.27
N LYS A 166 3.87 -35.96 -14.58
CA LYS A 166 2.73 -36.67 -15.17
C LYS A 166 1.61 -35.72 -15.63
N VAL A 167 1.61 -34.49 -15.11
CA VAL A 167 0.50 -33.52 -15.21
C VAL A 167 0.90 -32.32 -16.05
N THR A 168 2.14 -31.82 -15.88
CA THR A 168 2.64 -30.62 -16.55
C THR A 168 4.00 -30.87 -17.19
N GLU A 169 4.35 -30.03 -18.17
CA GLU A 169 5.66 -30.06 -18.80
C GLU A 169 6.80 -29.75 -17.82
N LYS A 170 7.97 -30.37 -18.06
CA LYS A 170 9.12 -30.31 -17.15
C LYS A 170 9.54 -28.87 -16.82
N ASP A 171 9.52 -27.99 -17.81
CA ASP A 171 9.95 -26.60 -17.66
C ASP A 171 8.99 -25.75 -16.79
N ASN A 172 7.80 -26.25 -16.49
CA ASN A 172 6.85 -25.63 -15.55
C ASN A 172 7.15 -25.98 -14.08
N ILE A 173 8.08 -26.90 -13.80
CA ILE A 173 8.42 -27.36 -12.44
C ILE A 173 9.72 -26.67 -12.00
N LYS A 174 9.60 -25.46 -11.46
CA LYS A 174 10.75 -24.56 -11.23
C LYS A 174 11.28 -24.62 -9.80
N PHE A 175 12.43 -25.27 -9.63
CA PHE A 175 13.18 -25.33 -8.36
C PHE A 175 14.28 -24.26 -8.22
N ASP A 176 14.52 -23.46 -9.26
CA ASP A 176 15.67 -22.57 -9.35
C ASP A 176 15.55 -21.33 -8.46
N GLY A 177 16.70 -20.76 -8.10
CA GLY A 177 16.77 -19.56 -7.27
C GLY A 177 16.08 -18.32 -7.84
N LEU A 178 15.96 -18.12 -9.15
CA LEU A 178 15.29 -16.93 -9.71
C LEU A 178 13.77 -17.03 -9.57
N SER A 179 13.20 -18.19 -9.90
CA SER A 179 11.78 -18.48 -9.69
C SER A 179 11.43 -18.39 -8.20
N ARG A 180 12.18 -19.05 -7.32
CA ARG A 180 11.92 -19.06 -5.88
C ARG A 180 12.07 -17.68 -5.23
N VAL A 181 13.04 -16.86 -5.65
CA VAL A 181 13.22 -15.48 -5.15
C VAL A 181 12.15 -14.53 -5.67
N SER A 182 11.63 -14.72 -6.89
CA SER A 182 10.53 -13.87 -7.43
C SER A 182 9.15 -14.23 -6.87
N HIS A 183 9.02 -15.36 -6.15
CA HIS A 183 7.77 -15.90 -5.62
C HIS A 183 7.78 -16.03 -4.08
N VAL A 184 8.72 -15.36 -3.39
CA VAL A 184 8.85 -15.35 -1.92
C VAL A 184 7.92 -14.35 -1.23
N THR A 185 7.30 -13.42 -1.98
CA THR A 185 6.56 -12.27 -1.44
C THR A 185 5.46 -11.78 -2.38
N ASP A 186 4.50 -11.05 -1.84
CA ASP A 186 3.64 -10.09 -2.56
C ASP A 186 4.05 -8.63 -2.24
N ALA A 187 3.14 -7.67 -2.39
CA ALA A 187 3.41 -6.24 -2.18
C ALA A 187 3.51 -5.81 -0.70
N THR A 188 3.40 -6.76 0.25
CA THR A 188 3.88 -6.57 1.64
C THR A 188 5.40 -6.47 1.75
N ASP A 189 6.13 -6.95 0.74
CA ASP A 189 7.59 -7.19 0.76
C ASP A 189 8.07 -8.20 1.85
N TRP A 190 7.13 -8.92 2.48
CA TRP A 190 7.41 -9.93 3.52
C TRP A 190 7.99 -11.20 2.92
N ARG A 191 9.20 -11.57 3.37
CA ARG A 191 9.93 -12.75 2.87
C ARG A 191 10.03 -13.82 3.96
N VAL A 192 8.89 -14.38 4.38
CA VAL A 192 8.85 -15.33 5.50
C VAL A 192 9.62 -16.61 5.15
N GLU A 193 9.18 -17.40 4.16
CA GLU A 193 9.94 -18.54 3.63
C GLU A 193 10.01 -18.59 2.11
N TYR A 194 11.09 -19.19 1.60
CA TYR A 194 11.21 -19.48 0.16
C TYR A 194 10.38 -20.71 -0.20
N PRO A 195 9.62 -20.70 -1.31
CA PRO A 195 8.86 -21.86 -1.71
C PRO A 195 9.80 -23.01 -2.08
N PHE A 196 9.35 -24.25 -1.92
CA PHE A 196 10.07 -25.44 -2.37
C PHE A 196 10.19 -25.47 -3.90
N VAL A 197 9.06 -25.16 -4.56
CA VAL A 197 8.89 -25.19 -6.01
C VAL A 197 7.91 -24.08 -6.44
N VAL A 198 8.14 -23.52 -7.62
CA VAL A 198 7.15 -22.67 -8.32
C VAL A 198 6.62 -23.46 -9.51
N LEU A 199 5.30 -23.54 -9.64
CA LEU A 199 4.61 -24.21 -10.73
C LEU A 199 3.97 -23.17 -11.66
N THR A 200 4.15 -23.33 -12.96
CA THR A 200 3.66 -22.38 -13.98
C THR A 200 2.88 -23.12 -15.09
N PRO A 201 1.62 -23.56 -14.86
CA PRO A 201 0.82 -24.29 -15.86
C PRO A 201 0.71 -23.55 -17.20
N ASP A 202 0.48 -24.27 -18.30
CA ASP A 202 0.15 -23.68 -19.62
C ASP A 202 -1.36 -23.53 -19.82
N THR A 203 -2.15 -24.40 -19.18
CA THR A 203 -3.60 -24.54 -19.36
C THR A 203 -4.31 -24.68 -18.02
N GLU A 204 -5.60 -24.32 -17.93
CA GLU A 204 -6.31 -24.52 -16.65
C GLU A 204 -6.43 -26.01 -16.30
N ALA A 205 -6.59 -26.90 -17.28
CA ALA A 205 -6.77 -28.34 -17.08
C ALA A 205 -5.68 -29.03 -16.22
N GLU A 206 -4.47 -28.48 -16.18
CA GLU A 206 -3.37 -29.00 -15.34
C GLU A 206 -3.61 -28.79 -13.84
N ILE A 207 -4.39 -27.78 -13.44
CA ILE A 207 -4.51 -27.33 -12.03
C ILE A 207 -5.02 -28.45 -11.11
N ALA A 208 -6.03 -29.22 -11.54
CA ALA A 208 -6.60 -30.31 -10.75
C ALA A 208 -5.57 -31.40 -10.44
N GLY A 209 -4.78 -31.79 -11.44
CA GLY A 209 -3.66 -32.71 -11.26
C GLY A 209 -2.51 -32.10 -10.43
N MET A 210 -2.21 -30.80 -10.59
CA MET A 210 -1.16 -30.12 -9.83
C MET A 210 -1.46 -30.07 -8.33
N ILE A 211 -2.70 -29.76 -7.95
CA ILE A 211 -3.11 -29.69 -6.53
C ILE A 211 -3.00 -31.08 -5.89
N LYS A 212 -3.59 -32.11 -6.53
CA LYS A 212 -3.46 -33.53 -6.11
C LYS A 212 -1.99 -33.96 -5.98
N ALA A 213 -1.16 -33.63 -6.96
CA ALA A 213 0.28 -33.93 -6.96
C ALA A 213 1.06 -33.20 -5.84
N CYS A 214 0.76 -31.94 -5.57
CA CYS A 214 1.38 -31.21 -4.45
C CYS A 214 1.03 -31.86 -3.11
N PHE A 215 -0.21 -32.35 -2.95
CA PHE A 215 -0.64 -32.96 -1.70
C PHE A 215 -0.07 -34.38 -1.53
N GLU A 216 0.08 -35.17 -2.60
CA GLU A 216 0.86 -36.43 -2.62
C GLU A 216 2.32 -36.21 -2.13
N LEU A 217 2.90 -35.06 -2.48
CA LEU A 217 4.26 -34.66 -2.09
C LEU A 217 4.35 -34.07 -0.67
N GLY A 218 3.22 -33.84 0.01
CA GLY A 218 3.13 -33.22 1.33
C GLY A 218 3.34 -31.70 1.34
N LEU A 219 3.26 -31.05 0.17
CA LEU A 219 3.46 -29.60 0.00
C LEU A 219 2.15 -28.83 0.26
N THR A 220 2.24 -27.67 0.92
CA THR A 220 1.11 -26.72 0.96
C THR A 220 1.05 -25.93 -0.35
N VAL A 221 -0.14 -25.73 -0.92
CA VAL A 221 -0.32 -24.95 -2.15
C VAL A 221 -0.67 -23.50 -1.83
N ILE A 222 -0.05 -22.59 -2.58
CA ILE A 222 -0.26 -21.13 -2.51
C ILE A 222 -0.60 -20.65 -3.93
N PRO A 223 -1.87 -20.27 -4.20
CA PRO A 223 -2.25 -19.60 -5.44
C PRO A 223 -1.59 -18.23 -5.57
N ARG A 224 -1.12 -17.86 -6.77
CA ARG A 224 -0.51 -16.55 -7.03
C ARG A 224 -0.80 -16.06 -8.46
N GLY A 225 -1.38 -14.87 -8.60
CA GLY A 225 -1.33 -14.09 -9.84
C GLY A 225 -0.09 -13.18 -9.86
N GLY A 226 -0.16 -11.98 -10.43
CA GLY A 226 0.94 -11.00 -10.47
C GLY A 226 1.46 -10.43 -9.13
N GLY A 227 1.17 -11.07 -7.99
CA GLY A 227 1.81 -10.79 -6.69
C GLY A 227 1.48 -9.44 -6.04
N THR A 228 0.36 -8.80 -6.41
CA THR A 228 0.05 -7.41 -6.03
C THR A 228 -0.73 -7.24 -4.70
N GLY A 229 -0.84 -8.28 -3.87
CA GLY A 229 -1.60 -8.24 -2.61
C GLY A 229 -0.87 -7.50 -1.49
N TYR A 230 -1.59 -6.81 -0.61
CA TYR A 230 -1.04 -6.07 0.55
C TYR A 230 -1.23 -6.80 1.90
N THR A 231 -1.76 -8.02 1.90
CA THR A 231 -2.11 -8.77 3.12
C THR A 231 -1.21 -9.97 3.42
N GLY A 232 -0.31 -10.33 2.49
CA GLY A 232 0.56 -11.49 2.62
C GLY A 232 -0.06 -12.81 2.13
N GLY A 233 -1.23 -12.80 1.49
CA GLY A 233 -1.91 -14.01 0.99
C GLY A 233 -1.09 -14.86 0.01
N ALA A 234 -0.11 -14.27 -0.70
CA ALA A 234 0.80 -15.02 -1.57
C ALA A 234 2.21 -15.23 -0.96
N VAL A 235 2.41 -14.95 0.33
CA VAL A 235 3.67 -15.16 1.06
C VAL A 235 3.75 -16.59 1.61
N PRO A 236 4.82 -17.36 1.31
CA PRO A 236 5.00 -18.69 1.88
C PRO A 236 5.42 -18.66 3.35
N LEU A 237 4.70 -19.43 4.17
CA LEU A 237 4.91 -19.56 5.63
C LEU A 237 5.65 -20.85 6.03
N THR A 238 6.11 -21.63 5.06
CA THR A 238 6.84 -22.89 5.29
C THR A 238 7.73 -23.20 4.08
N PRO A 239 8.94 -23.77 4.29
CA PRO A 239 9.78 -24.22 3.18
C PRO A 239 9.16 -25.38 2.38
N PHE A 240 8.13 -26.06 2.90
CA PHE A 240 7.41 -27.15 2.21
C PHE A 240 6.17 -26.64 1.47
N SER A 241 6.35 -25.63 0.62
CA SER A 241 5.27 -24.95 -0.12
C SER A 241 5.50 -24.96 -1.64
N ALA A 242 4.41 -25.14 -2.38
CA ALA A 242 4.34 -24.99 -3.84
C ALA A 242 3.55 -23.72 -4.17
N VAL A 243 4.19 -22.76 -4.84
CA VAL A 243 3.49 -21.58 -5.37
C VAL A 243 3.03 -21.90 -6.79
N ILE A 244 1.71 -21.90 -7.02
CA ILE A 244 1.15 -22.07 -8.37
C ILE A 244 0.91 -20.67 -8.94
N ASN A 245 1.74 -20.26 -9.90
CA ASN A 245 1.58 -18.98 -10.57
C ASN A 245 0.65 -19.13 -11.79
N THR A 246 -0.46 -18.40 -11.77
CA THR A 246 -1.51 -18.44 -12.81
C THR A 246 -1.29 -17.47 -13.96
N GLU A 247 -0.26 -16.61 -13.97
CA GLU A 247 -0.01 -15.58 -14.99
C GLU A 247 -0.05 -16.10 -16.44
N LYS A 248 0.33 -17.36 -16.69
CA LYS A 248 0.26 -18.01 -18.01
C LYS A 248 -1.17 -18.34 -18.47
N LEU A 249 -2.17 -18.36 -17.59
CA LEU A 249 -3.59 -18.55 -17.91
C LEU A 249 -4.19 -17.26 -18.49
N GLU A 250 -3.60 -16.76 -19.58
CA GLU A 250 -3.83 -15.44 -20.15
C GLU A 250 -4.92 -15.38 -21.26
N GLN A 251 -5.72 -16.45 -21.38
CA GLN A 251 -6.80 -16.52 -22.37
C GLN A 251 -7.85 -15.43 -22.10
N LEU A 252 -8.10 -14.58 -23.09
CA LEU A 252 -9.08 -13.48 -23.03
C LEU A 252 -10.05 -13.63 -24.20
N GLY A 253 -11.34 -13.64 -23.91
CA GLY A 253 -12.40 -13.72 -24.92
C GLY A 253 -12.68 -12.37 -25.59
N ALA A 254 -13.50 -12.39 -26.63
CA ALA A 254 -14.15 -11.18 -27.13
C ALA A 254 -15.25 -10.71 -26.16
N VAL A 255 -15.77 -9.50 -26.38
CA VAL A 255 -17.00 -9.05 -25.73
C VAL A 255 -18.20 -9.66 -26.45
N GLU A 256 -19.05 -10.37 -25.71
CA GLU A 256 -20.17 -11.16 -26.23
C GLU A 256 -21.49 -10.73 -25.59
N MET A 257 -22.55 -10.57 -26.39
CA MET A 257 -23.91 -10.35 -25.90
C MET A 257 -24.55 -11.68 -25.52
N THR A 258 -24.48 -12.02 -24.24
CA THR A 258 -24.81 -13.35 -23.69
C THR A 258 -26.12 -13.32 -22.90
N GLU A 259 -26.88 -14.41 -22.97
CA GLU A 259 -28.05 -14.65 -22.12
C GLU A 259 -27.58 -15.23 -20.78
N LEU A 260 -28.01 -14.65 -19.66
CA LEU A 260 -27.67 -15.14 -18.32
C LEU A 260 -28.89 -15.75 -17.62
N PRO A 261 -28.71 -16.78 -16.76
CA PRO A 261 -29.83 -17.40 -16.04
C PRO A 261 -30.60 -16.37 -15.19
N GLY A 262 -31.91 -16.29 -15.39
CA GLY A 262 -32.78 -15.34 -14.69
C GLY A 262 -32.72 -13.89 -15.19
N VAL A 263 -32.02 -13.61 -16.30
CA VAL A 263 -31.96 -12.27 -16.90
C VAL A 263 -32.76 -12.25 -18.21
N ASP A 264 -33.70 -11.32 -18.33
CA ASP A 264 -34.67 -11.17 -19.43
C ASP A 264 -34.07 -10.77 -20.78
N ARG A 265 -32.87 -10.17 -20.73
CA ARG A 265 -32.17 -9.56 -21.87
C ARG A 265 -30.74 -10.07 -22.00
N LYS A 266 -30.21 -10.02 -23.23
CA LYS A 266 -28.78 -10.25 -23.44
C LYS A 266 -27.97 -9.13 -22.81
N VAL A 267 -26.91 -9.47 -22.10
CA VAL A 267 -25.98 -8.52 -21.47
C VAL A 267 -24.58 -8.69 -22.06
N ALA A 268 -23.80 -7.61 -22.08
CA ALA A 268 -22.42 -7.69 -22.54
C ALA A 268 -21.58 -8.42 -21.49
N THR A 269 -20.81 -9.42 -21.92
CA THR A 269 -19.91 -10.18 -21.06
C THR A 269 -18.55 -10.37 -21.69
N ILE A 270 -17.54 -10.69 -20.89
CA ILE A 270 -16.20 -11.08 -21.35
C ILE A 270 -15.67 -12.25 -20.54
N PHE A 271 -15.09 -13.24 -21.21
CA PHE A 271 -14.38 -14.37 -20.59
C PHE A 271 -12.91 -14.03 -20.34
N SER A 272 -12.36 -14.47 -19.22
CA SER A 272 -10.94 -14.31 -18.89
C SER A 272 -10.41 -15.47 -18.04
N GLY A 273 -9.25 -16.02 -18.41
CA GLY A 273 -8.45 -16.88 -17.54
C GLY A 273 -7.84 -16.11 -16.37
N ALA A 274 -7.52 -16.83 -15.29
CA ALA A 274 -7.07 -16.24 -14.02
C ALA A 274 -5.76 -15.44 -14.11
N GLY A 275 -4.93 -15.69 -15.14
CA GLY A 275 -3.66 -14.99 -15.37
C GLY A 275 -3.79 -13.65 -16.08
N VAL A 276 -4.94 -13.37 -16.72
CA VAL A 276 -5.13 -12.13 -17.48
C VAL A 276 -4.94 -10.91 -16.57
N VAL A 277 -3.99 -10.05 -16.92
CA VAL A 277 -3.76 -8.77 -16.25
C VAL A 277 -4.99 -7.87 -16.44
N THR A 278 -5.50 -7.31 -15.34
CA THR A 278 -6.77 -6.58 -15.25
C THR A 278 -6.92 -5.51 -16.34
N ARG A 279 -5.87 -4.71 -16.59
CA ARG A 279 -5.84 -3.71 -17.67
C ARG A 279 -6.23 -4.26 -19.05
N ARG A 280 -5.86 -5.50 -19.40
CA ARG A 280 -6.24 -6.13 -20.70
C ARG A 280 -7.74 -6.36 -20.81
N VAL A 281 -8.41 -6.69 -19.71
CA VAL A 281 -9.88 -6.84 -19.66
C VAL A 281 -10.54 -5.46 -19.82
N THR A 282 -10.02 -4.45 -19.12
CA THR A 282 -10.48 -3.06 -19.26
C THR A 282 -10.33 -2.54 -20.69
N GLU A 283 -9.16 -2.71 -21.31
CA GLU A 283 -8.87 -2.25 -22.67
C GLU A 283 -9.73 -2.98 -23.72
N ALA A 284 -10.00 -4.27 -23.54
CA ALA A 284 -10.89 -5.03 -24.42
C ALA A 284 -12.36 -4.59 -24.29
N ALA A 285 -12.83 -4.28 -23.07
CA ALA A 285 -14.16 -3.72 -22.85
C ALA A 285 -14.29 -2.31 -23.45
N GLU A 286 -13.30 -1.43 -23.23
CA GLU A 286 -13.28 -0.06 -23.75
C GLU A 286 -13.26 -0.03 -25.28
N GLN A 287 -12.49 -0.93 -25.93
CA GLN A 287 -12.50 -1.09 -27.40
C GLN A 287 -13.85 -1.54 -27.96
N ALA A 288 -14.66 -2.26 -27.17
CA ALA A 288 -16.01 -2.67 -27.55
C ALA A 288 -17.10 -1.63 -27.20
N GLY A 289 -16.74 -0.48 -26.62
CA GLY A 289 -17.69 0.54 -26.16
C GLY A 289 -18.37 0.23 -24.82
N PHE A 290 -17.72 -0.56 -23.97
CA PHE A 290 -18.18 -0.96 -22.64
C PHE A 290 -17.16 -0.63 -21.55
N VAL A 291 -17.53 -0.85 -20.29
CA VAL A 291 -16.73 -0.58 -19.10
C VAL A 291 -16.59 -1.86 -18.29
N PHE A 292 -15.36 -2.28 -18.04
CA PHE A 292 -15.06 -3.22 -16.97
C PHE A 292 -15.06 -2.48 -15.63
N ALA A 293 -15.87 -2.94 -14.67
CA ALA A 293 -16.09 -2.26 -13.40
C ALA A 293 -14.94 -2.44 -12.39
N VAL A 294 -14.27 -3.59 -12.40
CA VAL A 294 -13.22 -3.92 -11.43
C VAL A 294 -11.95 -3.15 -11.77
N ASP A 295 -11.74 -2.00 -11.13
CA ASP A 295 -10.61 -1.10 -11.37
C ASP A 295 -9.71 -0.84 -10.13
N PRO A 296 -9.07 -1.88 -9.56
CA PRO A 296 -8.14 -1.73 -8.44
C PRO A 296 -6.95 -0.86 -8.83
N THR A 297 -6.36 -0.16 -7.86
CA THR A 297 -5.17 0.71 -8.06
C THR A 297 -3.97 -0.03 -8.69
N SER A 298 -3.94 -1.36 -8.60
CA SER A 298 -2.92 -2.26 -9.15
C SER A 298 -3.24 -2.85 -10.53
N LEU A 299 -4.25 -2.37 -11.27
CA LEU A 299 -4.75 -2.97 -12.53
C LEU A 299 -3.69 -3.22 -13.62
N ASP A 300 -2.57 -2.49 -13.60
CA ASP A 300 -1.41 -2.67 -14.48
C ASP A 300 -0.64 -3.99 -14.25
N ALA A 301 -0.85 -4.65 -13.11
CA ALA A 301 -0.15 -5.87 -12.71
C ALA A 301 -1.02 -6.91 -11.96
N SER A 302 -2.18 -6.53 -11.41
CA SER A 302 -3.09 -7.51 -10.79
C SER A 302 -3.76 -8.39 -11.84
N CYS A 303 -3.91 -9.68 -11.56
CA CYS A 303 -4.54 -10.65 -12.45
C CYS A 303 -5.97 -10.98 -12.02
N VAL A 304 -6.82 -11.32 -12.98
CA VAL A 304 -8.23 -11.72 -12.82
C VAL A 304 -8.48 -12.67 -11.66
N GLY A 305 -7.70 -13.76 -11.52
CA GLY A 305 -7.90 -14.73 -10.44
C GLY A 305 -7.64 -14.15 -9.05
N GLY A 306 -6.71 -13.20 -8.94
CA GLY A 306 -6.47 -12.43 -7.72
C GLY A 306 -7.62 -11.48 -7.41
N ASN A 307 -8.19 -10.82 -8.42
CA ASN A 307 -9.34 -9.94 -8.24
C ASN A 307 -10.56 -10.71 -7.70
N VAL A 308 -10.82 -11.93 -8.19
CA VAL A 308 -11.88 -12.82 -7.67
C VAL A 308 -11.57 -13.24 -6.23
N ALA A 309 -10.38 -13.78 -5.98
CA ALA A 309 -9.99 -14.31 -4.67
C ALA A 309 -9.98 -13.26 -3.55
N MET A 310 -9.69 -11.99 -3.88
CA MET A 310 -9.66 -10.85 -2.95
C MET A 310 -11.00 -10.08 -2.89
N ASN A 311 -12.00 -10.44 -3.72
CA ASN A 311 -13.20 -9.63 -3.97
C ASN A 311 -12.87 -8.15 -4.30
N ALA A 312 -11.91 -7.94 -5.20
CA ALA A 312 -11.29 -6.64 -5.41
C ALA A 312 -12.28 -5.54 -5.80
N GLY A 313 -12.16 -4.39 -5.14
CA GLY A 313 -12.85 -3.15 -5.49
C GLY A 313 -12.02 -2.25 -6.41
N GLY A 314 -12.49 -1.01 -6.53
CA GLY A 314 -11.84 0.06 -7.26
C GLY A 314 -12.55 1.39 -6.99
N LYS A 315 -12.31 2.41 -7.81
CA LYS A 315 -13.04 3.70 -7.70
C LYS A 315 -14.45 3.65 -8.30
N LYS A 316 -14.71 2.71 -9.23
CA LYS A 316 -16.03 2.48 -9.83
C LYS A 316 -17.00 1.72 -8.92
N ALA A 317 -16.56 1.25 -7.75
CA ALA A 317 -17.39 0.46 -6.84
C ALA A 317 -18.63 1.22 -6.33
N VAL A 318 -18.56 2.55 -6.25
CA VAL A 318 -19.71 3.41 -5.94
C VAL A 318 -20.86 3.26 -6.94
N LEU A 319 -20.58 2.88 -8.20
CA LEU A 319 -21.58 2.49 -9.20
C LEU A 319 -21.92 1.00 -9.11
N TRP A 320 -20.93 0.14 -9.36
CA TRP A 320 -21.16 -1.27 -9.74
C TRP A 320 -20.60 -2.30 -8.74
N GLY A 321 -20.23 -1.88 -7.52
CA GLY A 321 -19.73 -2.79 -6.48
C GLY A 321 -18.32 -3.34 -6.73
N THR A 322 -17.99 -4.47 -6.11
CA THR A 322 -16.66 -5.11 -6.19
C THR A 322 -16.68 -6.25 -7.20
N ALA A 323 -15.63 -7.09 -7.24
CA ALA A 323 -15.55 -8.20 -8.18
C ALA A 323 -16.77 -9.14 -8.15
N LEU A 324 -17.29 -9.48 -6.95
CA LEU A 324 -18.46 -10.34 -6.80
C LEU A 324 -19.71 -9.79 -7.49
N ASP A 325 -19.93 -8.48 -7.41
CA ASP A 325 -21.06 -7.76 -8.00
C ASP A 325 -21.02 -7.74 -9.55
N ASN A 326 -19.94 -8.25 -10.16
CA ASN A 326 -19.70 -8.22 -11.60
C ASN A 326 -19.40 -9.60 -12.22
N LEU A 327 -19.53 -10.69 -11.45
CA LEU A 327 -19.30 -12.05 -11.92
C LEU A 327 -20.60 -12.69 -12.41
N ALA A 328 -20.62 -13.07 -13.70
CA ALA A 328 -21.66 -13.95 -14.24
C ALA A 328 -21.40 -15.41 -13.83
N TRP A 329 -20.14 -15.84 -13.88
CA TRP A 329 -19.67 -17.09 -13.27
C TRP A 329 -18.15 -17.08 -13.04
N TRP A 330 -17.68 -17.92 -12.12
CA TRP A 330 -16.25 -18.24 -11.98
C TRP A 330 -16.02 -19.74 -11.82
N ARG A 331 -14.84 -20.19 -12.23
CA ARG A 331 -14.38 -21.57 -12.14
C ARG A 331 -13.13 -21.65 -11.28
N MET A 332 -13.07 -22.67 -10.45
CA MET A 332 -11.96 -22.95 -9.55
C MET A 332 -11.71 -24.45 -9.44
N VAL A 333 -10.59 -24.80 -8.81
CA VAL A 333 -10.33 -26.16 -8.31
C VAL A 333 -10.36 -26.15 -6.79
N ASP A 334 -11.07 -27.12 -6.22
CA ASP A 334 -11.26 -27.31 -4.78
C ASP A 334 -10.11 -28.11 -4.11
N PRO A 335 -10.10 -28.29 -2.77
CA PRO A 335 -9.01 -28.97 -2.06
C PRO A 335 -8.92 -30.48 -2.36
N GLU A 336 -10.03 -31.12 -2.70
CA GLU A 336 -10.08 -32.50 -3.22
C GLU A 336 -9.51 -32.61 -4.64
N GLY A 337 -9.27 -31.47 -5.31
CA GLY A 337 -8.75 -31.38 -6.67
C GLY A 337 -9.81 -31.69 -7.72
N ASN A 338 -11.07 -31.35 -7.45
CA ASN A 338 -12.18 -31.36 -8.39
C ASN A 338 -12.41 -29.96 -8.97
N TRP A 339 -13.11 -29.90 -10.10
CA TRP A 339 -13.61 -28.63 -10.65
C TRP A 339 -14.81 -28.16 -9.85
N LEU A 340 -14.92 -26.85 -9.64
CA LEU A 340 -16.10 -26.17 -9.14
C LEU A 340 -16.38 -24.96 -10.02
N GLU A 341 -17.57 -24.92 -10.61
CA GLU A 341 -18.09 -23.76 -11.33
C GLU A 341 -19.24 -23.14 -10.53
N VAL A 342 -19.13 -21.84 -10.26
CA VAL A 342 -20.15 -21.07 -9.53
C VAL A 342 -20.82 -20.12 -10.52
N THR A 343 -22.06 -20.41 -10.85
CA THR A 343 -22.89 -19.58 -11.73
C THR A 343 -23.75 -18.65 -10.90
N ARG A 344 -23.73 -17.35 -11.22
CA ARG A 344 -24.67 -16.39 -10.64
C ARG A 344 -26.03 -16.48 -11.35
N LEU A 345 -27.10 -16.63 -10.58
CA LEU A 345 -28.47 -16.58 -11.08
C LEU A 345 -29.08 -15.20 -10.79
N ASP A 346 -30.09 -14.81 -11.58
CA ASP A 346 -30.93 -13.63 -11.35
C ASP A 346 -30.09 -12.35 -11.15
N HIS A 347 -29.09 -12.16 -12.01
CA HIS A 347 -28.07 -11.14 -11.80
C HIS A 347 -28.62 -9.72 -12.06
N ASN A 348 -28.70 -8.93 -11.01
CA ASN A 348 -29.31 -7.60 -10.97
C ASN A 348 -28.54 -6.46 -11.68
N MET A 349 -27.40 -6.74 -12.34
CA MET A 349 -26.53 -5.76 -13.01
C MET A 349 -26.06 -4.56 -12.13
N GLY A 350 -26.15 -4.71 -10.81
CA GLY A 350 -25.78 -3.69 -9.82
C GLY A 350 -25.23 -4.36 -8.56
N LYS A 351 -25.18 -3.61 -7.44
CA LYS A 351 -24.56 -4.10 -6.21
C LYS A 351 -25.34 -5.28 -5.63
N ILE A 352 -24.62 -6.28 -5.11
CA ILE A 352 -25.19 -7.51 -4.56
C ILE A 352 -25.91 -7.30 -3.22
N HIS A 353 -25.63 -6.20 -2.53
CA HIS A 353 -26.22 -5.89 -1.23
C HIS A 353 -27.57 -5.14 -1.33
N ASP A 354 -27.90 -4.57 -2.50
CA ASP A 354 -29.13 -3.80 -2.72
C ASP A 354 -30.36 -4.68 -2.98
N ILE A 355 -30.20 -6.02 -3.03
CA ILE A 355 -31.27 -6.99 -3.29
C ILE A 355 -31.57 -7.86 -2.07
N GLU A 356 -32.79 -8.39 -1.97
CA GLU A 356 -33.20 -9.23 -0.84
C GLU A 356 -32.38 -10.53 -0.75
N VAL A 357 -32.26 -11.26 -1.86
CA VAL A 357 -31.54 -12.55 -1.96
C VAL A 357 -30.71 -12.61 -3.25
N ALA A 358 -29.44 -12.96 -3.13
CA ALA A 358 -28.56 -13.36 -4.22
C ALA A 358 -28.50 -14.89 -4.32
N ARG A 359 -28.80 -15.44 -5.50
CA ARG A 359 -28.84 -16.88 -5.75
C ARG A 359 -27.65 -17.35 -6.58
N PHE A 360 -27.05 -18.47 -6.21
CA PHE A 360 -25.93 -19.09 -6.92
C PHE A 360 -26.19 -20.58 -7.16
N ARG A 361 -25.72 -21.11 -8.29
CA ARG A 361 -25.62 -22.54 -8.54
C ARG A 361 -24.16 -22.96 -8.54
N LEU A 362 -23.83 -23.97 -7.74
CA LEU A 362 -22.48 -24.50 -7.56
C LEU A 362 -22.45 -25.90 -8.18
N ASP A 363 -21.73 -26.06 -9.29
CA ASP A 363 -21.60 -27.33 -10.02
C ASP A 363 -20.18 -27.90 -9.85
N TRP A 364 -20.06 -29.08 -9.25
CA TRP A 364 -18.79 -29.79 -9.08
C TRP A 364 -18.59 -30.85 -10.16
N PHE A 365 -17.39 -30.92 -10.75
CA PHE A 365 -17.04 -31.92 -11.77
C PHE A 365 -15.75 -32.66 -11.41
N ASP A 366 -15.66 -33.93 -11.79
CA ASP A 366 -14.54 -34.82 -11.49
C ASP A 366 -13.23 -34.26 -12.07
N GLY A 367 -12.31 -33.84 -11.20
CA GLY A 367 -11.03 -33.23 -11.60
C GLY A 367 -9.99 -34.23 -12.14
N ASN A 368 -10.41 -35.40 -12.59
CA ASN A 368 -9.63 -36.31 -13.42
C ASN A 368 -10.06 -36.25 -14.92
N TYR A 369 -11.07 -35.43 -15.23
CA TYR A 369 -11.65 -35.19 -16.54
C TYR A 369 -11.53 -33.70 -16.92
N ALA A 370 -11.92 -33.32 -18.14
CA ALA A 370 -11.93 -31.92 -18.54
C ALA A 370 -12.96 -31.08 -17.74
N PRO A 371 -12.76 -29.77 -17.56
CA PRO A 371 -13.74 -28.89 -16.94
C PRO A 371 -15.12 -29.03 -17.58
N GLY A 372 -16.15 -29.30 -16.77
CA GLY A 372 -17.53 -29.47 -17.22
C GLY A 372 -17.90 -30.87 -17.76
N GLU A 373 -16.93 -31.80 -17.93
CA GLU A 373 -17.17 -33.07 -18.64
C GLU A 373 -18.00 -34.09 -17.82
N LYS A 374 -17.73 -34.20 -16.51
CA LYS A 374 -18.31 -35.23 -15.64
C LYS A 374 -18.77 -34.63 -14.32
N LEU A 375 -20.05 -34.26 -14.24
CA LEU A 375 -20.69 -33.71 -13.04
C LEU A 375 -20.67 -34.74 -11.89
N LEU A 376 -20.33 -34.27 -10.69
CA LEU A 376 -20.40 -35.02 -9.42
C LEU A 376 -21.64 -34.65 -8.61
N ARG A 377 -21.92 -33.35 -8.47
CA ARG A 377 -23.09 -32.81 -7.76
C ARG A 377 -23.35 -31.36 -8.17
N THR A 378 -24.57 -30.90 -7.88
CA THR A 378 -24.99 -29.50 -7.95
C THR A 378 -25.58 -29.08 -6.61
N GLU A 379 -25.28 -27.87 -6.15
CA GLU A 379 -25.87 -27.23 -4.96
C GLU A 379 -26.44 -25.86 -5.34
N ALA A 380 -27.49 -25.41 -4.66
CA ALA A 380 -28.06 -24.07 -4.80
C ALA A 380 -27.83 -23.31 -3.49
N LEU A 381 -27.34 -22.07 -3.60
CA LEU A 381 -26.93 -21.26 -2.46
C LEU A 381 -27.58 -19.88 -2.54
N ASP A 382 -28.57 -19.65 -1.67
CA ASP A 382 -29.35 -18.41 -1.58
C ASP A 382 -28.89 -17.61 -0.35
N ILE A 383 -28.31 -16.42 -0.59
CA ILE A 383 -27.69 -15.57 0.43
C ILE A 383 -28.41 -14.22 0.46
N LYS A 384 -28.85 -13.78 1.65
CA LYS A 384 -29.51 -12.47 1.79
C LYS A 384 -28.52 -11.34 1.45
N GLY A 385 -28.89 -10.38 0.59
CA GLY A 385 -27.94 -9.39 0.05
C GLY A 385 -27.18 -8.61 1.12
N ARG A 386 -27.88 -8.23 2.21
CA ARG A 386 -27.32 -7.57 3.40
C ARG A 386 -26.23 -8.36 4.17
N VAL A 387 -25.93 -9.61 3.80
CA VAL A 387 -24.88 -10.42 4.42
C VAL A 387 -23.52 -10.20 3.75
N PHE A 388 -23.47 -9.74 2.50
CA PHE A 388 -22.22 -9.57 1.77
C PHE A 388 -21.32 -8.43 2.27
N ARG A 389 -21.89 -7.47 2.99
CA ARG A 389 -21.21 -6.32 3.60
C ARG A 389 -22.00 -5.86 4.82
N LYS A 390 -21.33 -5.33 5.85
CA LYS A 390 -22.00 -4.63 6.94
C LYS A 390 -22.90 -3.49 6.41
N GLU A 391 -24.12 -3.41 6.94
CA GLU A 391 -25.11 -2.41 6.56
C GLU A 391 -24.58 -0.97 6.74
N GLY A 392 -24.86 -0.10 5.77
CA GLY A 392 -24.34 1.27 5.72
C GLY A 392 -22.93 1.44 5.15
N LEU A 393 -22.19 0.35 4.85
CA LEU A 393 -20.85 0.40 4.25
C LEU A 393 -20.86 -0.03 2.76
N GLY A 394 -20.30 0.78 1.87
CA GLY A 394 -20.24 0.46 0.43
C GLY A 394 -19.23 -0.65 0.09
N LYS A 395 -18.28 -0.89 0.98
CA LYS A 395 -17.24 -1.92 0.90
C LYS A 395 -17.05 -2.58 2.27
N ASP A 396 -16.84 -3.88 2.27
CA ASP A 396 -16.45 -4.68 3.43
C ASP A 396 -15.93 -6.01 2.88
N VAL A 397 -14.72 -6.42 3.30
CA VAL A 397 -14.15 -7.74 2.95
C VAL A 397 -13.70 -8.50 4.20
N THR A 398 -14.29 -8.17 5.35
CA THR A 398 -13.89 -8.67 6.67
C THR A 398 -14.41 -10.09 6.94
N ASP A 399 -15.67 -10.37 6.55
CA ASP A 399 -16.24 -11.71 6.63
C ASP A 399 -15.62 -12.63 5.57
N LYS A 400 -14.76 -13.56 6.00
CA LYS A 400 -14.19 -14.59 5.12
C LYS A 400 -15.10 -15.81 4.94
N PHE A 401 -16.15 -15.97 5.74
CA PHE A 401 -17.14 -17.04 5.56
C PHE A 401 -18.09 -16.72 4.40
N LEU A 402 -18.61 -15.49 4.32
CA LEU A 402 -19.44 -14.97 3.22
C LEU A 402 -20.64 -15.90 2.91
N ALA A 403 -21.34 -16.32 3.97
CA ALA A 403 -22.41 -17.33 3.97
C ALA A 403 -22.05 -18.66 3.26
N GLY A 404 -20.76 -19.00 3.20
CA GLY A 404 -20.25 -20.23 2.58
C GLY A 404 -19.96 -20.13 1.08
N LEU A 405 -20.14 -18.97 0.44
CA LEU A 405 -19.85 -18.78 -1.00
C LEU A 405 -18.35 -19.04 -1.29
N PRO A 406 -17.97 -19.95 -2.21
CA PRO A 406 -16.58 -20.40 -2.35
C PRO A 406 -15.70 -19.53 -3.27
N GLY A 407 -14.39 -19.53 -2.99
CA GLY A 407 -13.36 -18.85 -3.78
C GLY A 407 -13.28 -17.32 -3.60
N VAL A 408 -14.41 -16.62 -3.67
CA VAL A 408 -14.49 -15.16 -3.52
C VAL A 408 -14.24 -14.74 -2.07
N GLN A 409 -13.41 -13.72 -1.85
CA GLN A 409 -13.03 -13.20 -0.52
C GLN A 409 -12.21 -14.18 0.35
N LYS A 410 -11.83 -15.33 -0.20
CA LYS A 410 -11.08 -16.39 0.51
C LYS A 410 -9.58 -16.18 0.45
N GLU A 411 -9.09 -15.34 -0.46
CA GLU A 411 -7.67 -15.07 -0.72
C GLU A 411 -6.88 -16.30 -1.25
N GLY A 412 -7.59 -17.35 -1.71
CA GLY A 412 -7.00 -18.65 -2.10
C GLY A 412 -7.08 -19.74 -1.03
N CYS A 413 -7.77 -19.49 0.09
CA CYS A 413 -7.79 -20.41 1.23
C CYS A 413 -8.62 -21.68 0.98
N ASP A 414 -9.57 -21.71 0.04
CA ASP A 414 -10.47 -22.84 -0.21
C ASP A 414 -10.42 -23.39 -1.64
N GLY A 415 -9.55 -22.85 -2.49
CA GLY A 415 -9.29 -23.35 -3.83
C GLY A 415 -8.48 -22.38 -4.69
N LEU A 416 -8.32 -22.72 -5.95
CA LEU A 416 -7.58 -21.90 -6.93
C LEU A 416 -8.50 -21.51 -8.10
N ILE A 417 -8.78 -20.21 -8.24
CA ILE A 417 -9.55 -19.65 -9.37
C ILE A 417 -8.77 -19.85 -10.68
N THR A 418 -9.40 -20.46 -11.69
CA THR A 418 -8.76 -20.75 -12.99
C THR A 418 -9.27 -19.88 -14.13
N SER A 419 -10.56 -19.54 -14.13
CA SER A 419 -11.19 -18.68 -15.13
C SER A 419 -12.50 -18.06 -14.63
N ALA A 420 -12.98 -17.02 -15.31
CA ALA A 420 -14.24 -16.34 -14.99
C ALA A 420 -14.88 -15.69 -16.22
N ARG A 421 -16.20 -15.46 -16.16
CA ARG A 421 -16.92 -14.58 -17.09
C ARG A 421 -17.56 -13.43 -16.31
N TRP A 422 -17.31 -12.22 -16.79
CA TRP A 422 -17.74 -10.96 -16.17
C TRP A 422 -18.87 -10.32 -16.95
N VAL A 423 -19.76 -9.58 -16.28
CA VAL A 423 -20.64 -8.61 -16.93
C VAL A 423 -19.89 -7.31 -17.24
N LEU A 424 -20.33 -6.60 -18.28
CA LEU A 424 -19.77 -5.32 -18.70
C LEU A 424 -20.85 -4.25 -18.80
N HIS A 425 -20.52 -3.05 -18.32
CA HIS A 425 -21.44 -1.92 -18.22
C HIS A 425 -21.23 -0.92 -19.35
N LYS A 426 -22.07 0.11 -19.43
CA LYS A 426 -21.80 1.31 -20.23
C LYS A 426 -21.63 2.51 -19.31
N MET A 427 -20.70 3.39 -19.63
CA MET A 427 -20.64 4.71 -19.02
C MET A 427 -21.70 5.61 -19.70
N PRO A 428 -22.43 6.45 -18.95
CA PRO A 428 -23.30 7.45 -19.55
C PRO A 428 -22.53 8.45 -20.45
N ALA A 429 -23.22 9.04 -21.41
CA ALA A 429 -22.63 9.80 -22.52
C ALA A 429 -21.82 11.05 -22.09
N HIS A 430 -22.18 11.67 -20.97
CA HIS A 430 -21.55 12.91 -20.49
C HIS A 430 -20.83 12.71 -19.16
N THR A 431 -19.75 13.47 -18.96
CA THR A 431 -18.92 13.42 -17.74
C THR A 431 -18.32 14.79 -17.43
N ARG A 432 -18.45 15.25 -16.19
CA ARG A 432 -17.73 16.41 -15.63
C ARG A 432 -16.99 15.97 -14.38
N THR A 433 -15.74 16.40 -14.20
CA THR A 433 -14.97 16.15 -12.98
C THR A 433 -15.00 17.39 -12.10
N VAL A 434 -15.40 17.25 -10.84
CA VAL A 434 -15.22 18.28 -9.80
C VAL A 434 -13.89 18.11 -9.09
N CYS A 435 -13.28 19.22 -8.69
CA CYS A 435 -12.19 19.29 -7.73
C CYS A 435 -12.56 20.34 -6.69
N LEU A 436 -12.67 19.97 -5.42
CA LEU A 436 -13.19 20.82 -4.35
C LEU A 436 -12.10 20.98 -3.28
N GLU A 437 -11.58 22.19 -3.10
CA GLU A 437 -10.48 22.48 -2.17
C GLU A 437 -11.01 23.07 -0.86
N PHE A 438 -10.72 22.45 0.28
CA PHE A 438 -11.22 22.87 1.59
C PHE A 438 -10.11 23.40 2.49
N PHE A 439 -10.40 24.51 3.18
CA PHE A 439 -9.41 25.30 3.93
C PHE A 439 -9.67 25.35 5.45
N GLY A 440 -10.85 24.91 5.91
CA GLY A 440 -11.15 24.68 7.33
C GLY A 440 -10.51 23.40 7.87
N GLN A 441 -10.95 22.90 9.03
CA GLN A 441 -10.57 21.56 9.48
C GLN A 441 -11.26 20.51 8.63
N ALA A 442 -10.60 19.38 8.37
CA ALA A 442 -11.15 18.33 7.51
C ALA A 442 -12.52 17.84 7.98
N ARG A 443 -12.72 17.70 9.31
CA ARG A 443 -14.00 17.33 9.93
C ARG A 443 -15.18 18.25 9.57
N GLU A 444 -14.92 19.54 9.31
CA GLU A 444 -15.94 20.54 8.95
C GLU A 444 -16.36 20.41 7.48
N ALA A 445 -15.48 19.85 6.66
CA ALA A 445 -15.68 19.58 5.24
C ALA A 445 -16.20 18.16 4.94
N ILE A 446 -15.95 17.18 5.82
CA ILE A 446 -16.48 15.80 5.70
C ILE A 446 -18.00 15.78 5.44
N PRO A 447 -18.86 16.58 6.10
CA PRO A 447 -20.30 16.61 5.81
C PRO A 447 -20.67 16.96 4.36
N SER A 448 -19.80 17.62 3.58
CA SER A 448 -20.03 17.79 2.13
C SER A 448 -20.04 16.45 1.39
N ILE A 449 -19.28 15.44 1.84
CA ILE A 449 -19.24 14.10 1.20
C ILE A 449 -20.61 13.43 1.30
N VAL A 450 -21.24 13.50 2.47
CA VAL A 450 -22.58 12.95 2.72
C VAL A 450 -23.61 13.67 1.84
N GLU A 451 -23.68 15.00 1.89
CA GLU A 451 -24.61 15.80 1.08
C GLU A 451 -24.44 15.59 -0.43
N ILE A 452 -23.20 15.63 -0.94
CA ILE A 452 -22.90 15.41 -2.37
C ILE A 452 -23.35 14.02 -2.81
N LYS A 453 -23.09 13.00 -1.97
CA LYS A 453 -23.48 11.62 -2.25
C LYS A 453 -25.01 11.48 -2.22
N ASP A 454 -25.68 11.90 -1.15
CA ASP A 454 -27.14 11.75 -1.01
C ASP A 454 -27.91 12.50 -2.12
N TYR A 455 -27.52 13.74 -2.42
CA TYR A 455 -28.08 14.51 -3.54
C TYR A 455 -27.92 13.81 -4.90
N LEU A 456 -26.75 13.25 -5.19
CA LEU A 456 -26.52 12.55 -6.46
C LEU A 456 -27.19 11.18 -6.51
N PHE A 457 -27.41 10.52 -5.36
CA PHE A 457 -28.22 9.30 -5.28
C PHE A 457 -29.72 9.59 -5.50
N GLU A 458 -30.26 10.68 -4.95
CA GLU A 458 -31.63 11.13 -5.22
C GLU A 458 -31.80 11.53 -6.70
N THR A 459 -30.87 12.31 -7.24
CA THR A 459 -30.86 12.73 -8.65
C THR A 459 -30.78 11.51 -9.59
N SER A 460 -29.93 10.52 -9.28
CA SER A 460 -29.79 9.29 -10.05
C SER A 460 -31.07 8.43 -10.04
N LYS A 461 -31.79 8.34 -8.91
CA LYS A 461 -33.10 7.65 -8.82
C LYS A 461 -34.17 8.27 -9.74
N GLN A 462 -34.02 9.55 -10.07
CA GLN A 462 -34.90 10.29 -10.99
C GLN A 462 -34.44 10.20 -12.47
N GLY A 463 -33.40 9.41 -12.76
CA GLY A 463 -32.82 9.30 -14.11
C GLY A 463 -31.85 10.44 -14.49
N GLY A 464 -31.51 11.32 -13.54
CA GLY A 464 -30.57 12.42 -13.74
C GLY A 464 -29.10 12.03 -13.56
N ALA A 465 -28.28 13.01 -13.17
CA ALA A 465 -26.85 12.84 -12.94
C ALA A 465 -26.53 11.82 -11.82
N ILE A 466 -25.42 11.10 -11.99
CA ILE A 466 -24.96 9.98 -11.17
C ILE A 466 -23.51 10.24 -10.71
N LEU A 467 -23.18 9.84 -9.48
CA LEU A 467 -21.81 9.88 -8.96
C LEU A 467 -20.99 8.67 -9.45
N ALA A 468 -20.07 8.86 -10.40
CA ALA A 468 -19.23 7.78 -10.93
C ALA A 468 -17.96 7.48 -10.11
N GLY A 469 -17.62 8.37 -9.18
CA GLY A 469 -16.49 8.22 -8.28
C GLY A 469 -16.32 9.48 -7.43
N LEU A 470 -15.94 9.32 -6.16
CA LEU A 470 -15.58 10.42 -5.27
C LEU A 470 -14.40 9.99 -4.42
N GLU A 471 -13.29 10.71 -4.56
CA GLU A 471 -12.03 10.48 -3.85
C GLU A 471 -11.73 11.67 -2.94
N HIS A 472 -11.08 11.40 -1.80
CA HIS A 472 -10.63 12.41 -0.85
C HIS A 472 -9.12 12.24 -0.56
N LEU A 473 -8.41 13.37 -0.48
CA LEU A 473 -6.98 13.45 -0.11
C LEU A 473 -6.81 14.39 1.09
N ASP A 474 -6.07 13.96 2.12
CA ASP A 474 -5.75 14.82 3.29
C ASP A 474 -4.54 15.75 3.07
N GLU A 475 -4.32 16.70 3.99
CA GLU A 475 -3.21 17.66 3.93
C GLU A 475 -1.82 16.99 3.79
N ARG A 476 -1.61 15.79 4.35
CA ARG A 476 -0.32 15.08 4.29
C ARG A 476 -0.13 14.39 2.95
N TYR A 477 -1.18 13.76 2.43
CA TYR A 477 -1.23 13.16 1.10
C TYR A 477 -0.98 14.24 0.04
N LEU A 478 -1.69 15.37 0.12
CA LEU A 478 -1.54 16.52 -0.78
C LEU A 478 -0.10 17.06 -0.76
N ARG A 479 0.50 17.20 0.42
CA ARG A 479 1.93 17.59 0.55
C ARG A 479 2.88 16.56 -0.05
N ALA A 480 2.60 15.26 0.08
CA ALA A 480 3.45 14.20 -0.42
C ALA A 480 3.41 14.02 -1.95
N VAL A 481 2.25 14.21 -2.59
CA VAL A 481 2.12 14.15 -4.07
C VAL A 481 2.58 15.43 -4.78
N GLY A 482 2.95 16.47 -4.01
CA GLY A 482 3.32 17.79 -4.54
C GLY A 482 2.13 18.54 -5.14
N TYR A 483 0.97 18.47 -4.49
CA TYR A 483 -0.28 19.04 -4.97
C TYR A 483 -0.18 20.56 -5.22
N ALA A 484 -0.71 21.00 -6.36
CA ALA A 484 -0.84 22.40 -6.71
C ALA A 484 -2.27 22.90 -6.43
N THR A 485 -2.38 23.81 -5.45
CA THR A 485 -3.61 24.57 -5.13
C THR A 485 -4.13 25.28 -6.38
N LYS A 486 -5.43 25.16 -6.63
CA LYS A 486 -6.14 25.76 -7.78
C LYS A 486 -6.79 27.09 -7.41
N SER A 487 -7.20 27.23 -6.15
CA SER A 487 -7.64 28.48 -5.54
C SER A 487 -6.56 29.56 -5.54
N LYS A 488 -7.00 30.81 -5.62
CA LYS A 488 -6.16 32.02 -5.44
C LYS A 488 -5.96 32.39 -3.96
N ARG A 489 -6.58 31.67 -3.01
CA ARG A 489 -6.34 31.87 -1.56
C ARG A 489 -4.87 31.56 -1.27
N ASN A 490 -4.21 32.44 -0.52
CA ASN A 490 -2.81 32.24 -0.09
C ASN A 490 -2.71 31.26 1.09
N ALA A 491 -3.29 30.07 0.91
CA ALA A 491 -3.42 29.01 1.91
C ALA A 491 -3.24 27.64 1.22
N PHE A 492 -2.85 26.64 2.00
CA PHE A 492 -2.75 25.26 1.51
C PHE A 492 -4.00 24.48 1.94
N PRO A 493 -4.73 23.79 1.03
CA PRO A 493 -5.91 23.02 1.39
C PRO A 493 -5.61 21.97 2.46
N LYS A 494 -6.49 21.87 3.46
CA LYS A 494 -6.47 20.82 4.50
C LYS A 494 -7.04 19.50 3.98
N MET A 495 -7.91 19.58 2.99
CA MET A 495 -8.63 18.47 2.38
C MET A 495 -8.96 18.82 0.92
N VAL A 496 -8.93 17.85 0.02
CA VAL A 496 -9.42 17.99 -1.36
C VAL A 496 -10.30 16.81 -1.73
N LEU A 497 -11.47 17.09 -2.34
CA LEU A 497 -12.29 16.08 -3.01
C LEU A 497 -12.07 16.14 -4.52
N ILE A 498 -12.03 14.99 -5.19
CA ILE A 498 -12.03 14.86 -6.65
C ILE A 498 -13.08 13.82 -7.03
N GLY A 499 -14.01 14.14 -7.92
CA GLY A 499 -15.06 13.20 -8.29
C GLY A 499 -15.60 13.40 -9.71
N ASP A 500 -16.06 12.30 -10.32
CA ASP A 500 -16.68 12.30 -11.64
C ASP A 500 -18.21 12.23 -11.50
N ILE A 501 -18.91 13.18 -12.13
CA ILE A 501 -20.37 13.23 -12.25
C ILE A 501 -20.73 12.90 -13.70
N VAL A 502 -21.60 11.92 -13.90
CA VAL A 502 -21.97 11.37 -15.23
C VAL A 502 -23.47 11.36 -15.45
N GLY A 503 -23.90 11.25 -16.71
CA GLY A 503 -25.30 11.14 -17.09
C GLY A 503 -25.47 11.16 -18.60
N ASP A 504 -26.64 10.74 -19.09
CA ASP A 504 -26.95 10.74 -20.53
C ASP A 504 -27.57 12.08 -21.01
N ASP A 505 -27.93 12.97 -20.09
CA ASP A 505 -28.20 14.39 -20.35
C ASP A 505 -27.01 15.26 -19.90
N ALA A 506 -26.55 16.13 -20.81
CA ALA A 506 -25.45 17.07 -20.57
C ALA A 506 -25.81 18.21 -19.62
N ASP A 507 -27.09 18.60 -19.55
CA ASP A 507 -27.57 19.74 -18.78
C ASP A 507 -27.95 19.34 -17.34
N ALA A 508 -28.59 18.20 -17.12
CA ALA A 508 -28.71 17.60 -15.78
C ALA A 508 -27.33 17.40 -15.12
N VAL A 509 -26.33 16.92 -15.88
CA VAL A 509 -24.94 16.83 -15.41
C VAL A 509 -24.33 18.21 -15.15
N ALA A 510 -24.70 19.25 -15.92
CA ALA A 510 -24.26 20.62 -15.68
C ALA A 510 -24.81 21.20 -14.36
N GLN A 511 -26.11 21.02 -14.14
CA GLN A 511 -26.82 21.49 -12.96
C GLN A 511 -26.30 20.80 -11.70
N ALA A 512 -26.25 19.47 -11.69
CA ALA A 512 -25.74 18.69 -10.55
C ALA A 512 -24.27 19.04 -10.21
N THR A 513 -23.43 19.26 -11.23
CA THR A 513 -22.04 19.72 -11.02
C THR A 513 -21.98 21.09 -10.35
N SER A 514 -22.91 21.99 -10.69
CA SER A 514 -22.97 23.35 -10.14
C SER A 514 -23.44 23.35 -8.69
N GLU A 515 -24.43 22.51 -8.37
CA GLU A 515 -24.93 22.32 -7.00
C GLU A 515 -23.88 21.68 -6.07
N VAL A 516 -23.13 20.69 -6.55
CA VAL A 516 -22.00 20.10 -5.82
C VAL A 516 -20.91 21.15 -5.50
N VAL A 517 -20.63 22.09 -6.40
CA VAL A 517 -19.74 23.22 -6.13
C VAL A 517 -20.35 24.19 -5.11
N ARG A 518 -21.67 24.47 -5.18
CA ARG A 518 -22.37 25.31 -4.21
C ARG A 518 -22.32 24.73 -2.78
N MET A 519 -22.51 23.42 -2.64
CA MET A 519 -22.39 22.70 -1.36
C MET A 519 -20.99 22.81 -0.75
N ALA A 520 -19.93 22.68 -1.57
CA ALA A 520 -18.55 22.82 -1.11
C ALA A 520 -18.23 24.26 -0.66
N ASN A 521 -18.67 25.25 -1.44
CA ASN A 521 -18.44 26.67 -1.13
C ASN A 521 -19.08 27.07 0.23
N GLY A 522 -20.21 26.45 0.60
CA GLY A 522 -20.86 26.67 1.89
C GLY A 522 -20.07 26.20 3.13
N LYS A 523 -19.04 25.36 2.96
CA LYS A 523 -18.21 24.77 4.04
C LYS A 523 -16.75 25.18 3.94
N SER A 524 -16.54 26.49 3.72
CA SER A 524 -15.21 27.11 3.49
C SER A 524 -14.42 26.52 2.31
N GLY A 525 -15.05 25.75 1.44
CA GLY A 525 -14.44 25.18 0.24
C GLY A 525 -14.33 26.16 -0.92
N GLU A 526 -13.74 25.70 -2.02
CA GLU A 526 -13.73 26.35 -3.34
C GLU A 526 -13.76 25.26 -4.42
N GLY A 527 -14.76 25.30 -5.30
CA GLY A 527 -14.98 24.25 -6.30
C GLY A 527 -14.57 24.62 -7.73
N PHE A 528 -13.92 23.67 -8.42
CA PHE A 528 -13.45 23.76 -9.80
C PHE A 528 -14.03 22.64 -10.65
N VAL A 529 -14.33 22.92 -11.93
CA VAL A 529 -14.98 21.98 -12.85
C VAL A 529 -14.10 21.74 -14.08
N ALA A 530 -13.88 20.48 -14.43
CA ALA A 530 -13.24 20.06 -15.67
C ALA A 530 -14.26 19.34 -16.57
N VAL A 531 -14.54 19.93 -17.75
CA VAL A 531 -15.48 19.36 -18.73
C VAL A 531 -14.76 18.50 -19.77
N ASN A 532 -13.71 19.02 -20.42
CA ASN A 532 -12.99 18.28 -21.46
C ASN A 532 -12.08 17.18 -20.87
N ALA A 533 -11.87 16.10 -21.63
CA ALA A 533 -11.18 14.91 -21.15
C ALA A 533 -9.73 15.15 -20.69
N GLU A 534 -9.02 16.13 -21.27
CA GLU A 534 -7.66 16.44 -20.84
C GLU A 534 -7.65 17.12 -19.46
N ALA A 535 -8.55 18.10 -19.23
CA ALA A 535 -8.71 18.74 -17.94
C ALA A 535 -9.14 17.74 -16.86
N ARG A 536 -10.06 16.81 -17.18
CA ARG A 536 -10.46 15.72 -16.27
C ARG A 536 -9.25 14.85 -15.91
N LYS A 537 -8.47 14.43 -16.90
CA LYS A 537 -7.22 13.67 -16.71
C LYS A 537 -6.18 14.43 -15.87
N ARG A 538 -6.08 15.75 -15.99
CA ARG A 538 -5.19 16.61 -15.18
C ARG A 538 -5.61 16.65 -13.71
N PHE A 539 -6.92 16.66 -13.38
CA PHE A 539 -7.40 16.58 -11.99
C PHE A 539 -7.10 15.19 -11.38
N TRP A 540 -7.47 14.11 -12.06
CA TRP A 540 -7.21 12.74 -11.60
C TRP A 540 -5.72 12.38 -11.47
N LEU A 541 -4.83 13.14 -12.10
CA LEU A 541 -3.38 12.91 -12.09
C LEU A 541 -2.75 13.00 -10.70
N ASP A 542 -3.26 13.86 -9.80
CA ASP A 542 -2.73 14.00 -8.44
C ASP A 542 -3.12 12.79 -7.55
N ARG A 543 -4.36 12.30 -7.68
CA ARG A 543 -4.85 11.07 -7.03
C ARG A 543 -4.05 9.83 -7.44
N SER A 544 -3.61 9.77 -8.71
CA SER A 544 -2.83 8.66 -9.27
C SER A 544 -1.39 8.56 -8.75
N ARG A 545 -0.86 9.56 -8.03
CA ARG A 545 0.54 9.58 -7.53
C ARG A 545 0.73 8.86 -6.19
N THR A 546 0.00 7.76 -5.93
CA THR A 546 0.01 7.00 -4.67
C THR A 546 1.42 6.61 -4.19
N ALA A 547 2.33 6.29 -5.11
CA ALA A 547 3.72 5.94 -4.80
C ALA A 547 4.58 7.11 -4.26
N ALA A 548 4.18 8.37 -4.47
CA ALA A 548 4.96 9.54 -4.04
C ALA A 548 5.11 9.62 -2.50
N ILE A 549 4.19 9.02 -1.76
CA ILE A 549 4.17 9.00 -0.29
C ILE A 549 5.37 8.25 0.31
N ALA A 550 5.85 7.20 -0.35
CA ALA A 550 7.03 6.44 0.09
C ALA A 550 8.36 6.96 -0.50
N LYS A 551 8.34 8.07 -1.26
CA LYS A 551 9.52 8.67 -1.91
C LYS A 551 10.64 9.05 -0.92
N HIS A 552 10.29 9.28 0.34
CA HIS A 552 11.22 9.65 1.41
C HIS A 552 11.67 8.47 2.29
N THR A 553 11.16 7.26 2.05
CA THR A 553 11.36 6.07 2.91
C THR A 553 11.83 4.84 2.12
N ASN A 554 12.75 5.03 1.18
CA ASN A 554 13.26 3.98 0.27
C ASN A 554 12.13 3.20 -0.47
N ALA A 555 11.01 3.87 -0.76
CA ALA A 555 9.80 3.32 -1.36
C ALA A 555 8.97 2.33 -0.51
N PHE A 556 9.33 2.08 0.75
CA PHE A 556 8.55 1.23 1.65
C PHE A 556 7.52 2.02 2.48
N LYS A 557 6.33 1.44 2.67
CA LYS A 557 5.21 1.96 3.47
C LYS A 557 4.29 0.82 3.92
N ILE A 558 3.70 0.95 5.11
CA ILE A 558 2.58 0.12 5.56
C ILE A 558 1.27 0.74 5.03
N ASN A 559 0.34 -0.10 4.57
CA ASN A 559 -0.94 0.30 3.99
C ASN A 559 -2.06 -0.47 4.70
N GLU A 560 -3.01 0.25 5.30
CA GLU A 560 -4.23 -0.36 5.84
C GLU A 560 -5.45 0.34 5.25
N ASP A 561 -6.30 -0.43 4.58
CA ASP A 561 -7.66 -0.07 4.20
C ASP A 561 -8.62 -0.40 5.36
N VAL A 562 -9.43 0.56 5.79
CA VAL A 562 -10.54 0.39 6.75
C VAL A 562 -11.77 1.11 6.22
N VAL A 563 -12.98 0.64 6.52
CA VAL A 563 -14.21 1.29 6.04
C VAL A 563 -14.97 1.89 7.21
N ILE A 564 -15.27 3.18 7.11
CA ILE A 564 -15.88 3.98 8.19
C ILE A 564 -17.24 4.50 7.70
N PRO A 565 -18.31 4.42 8.52
CA PRO A 565 -19.58 5.08 8.23
C PRO A 565 -19.38 6.56 7.92
N LEU A 566 -19.93 7.05 6.81
CA LEU A 566 -19.61 8.40 6.28
C LEU A 566 -19.96 9.54 7.26
N ASN A 567 -20.97 9.34 8.12
CA ASN A 567 -21.34 10.26 9.19
C ASN A 567 -20.32 10.30 10.35
N ARG A 568 -19.54 9.23 10.59
CA ARG A 568 -18.48 9.14 11.62
C ARG A 568 -17.09 9.52 11.08
N MET A 569 -16.96 9.77 9.79
CA MET A 569 -15.69 10.03 9.09
C MET A 569 -14.93 11.28 9.62
N GLY A 570 -15.64 12.26 10.19
CA GLY A 570 -15.04 13.43 10.84
C GLY A 570 -14.25 13.05 12.10
N GLU A 571 -14.84 12.25 12.98
CA GLU A 571 -14.21 11.72 14.20
C GLU A 571 -13.01 10.83 13.86
N TYR A 572 -13.12 10.02 12.81
CA TYR A 572 -11.99 9.22 12.32
C TYR A 572 -10.82 10.10 11.90
N THR A 573 -11.10 11.17 11.14
CA THR A 573 -10.08 12.10 10.65
C THR A 573 -9.40 12.84 11.81
N ASP A 574 -10.15 13.28 12.82
CA ASP A 574 -9.59 13.89 14.03
C ASP A 574 -8.77 12.87 14.84
N GLY A 575 -9.21 11.63 14.97
CA GLY A 575 -8.46 10.55 15.62
C GLY A 575 -7.13 10.22 14.92
N ILE A 576 -7.09 10.29 13.59
CA ILE A 576 -5.84 10.15 12.81
C ILE A 576 -4.94 11.39 12.96
N GLU A 577 -5.49 12.60 13.01
CA GLU A 577 -4.70 13.80 13.29
C GLU A 577 -4.10 13.74 14.71
N ARG A 578 -4.85 13.21 15.68
CA ARG A 578 -4.38 12.99 17.06
C ARG A 578 -3.19 12.05 17.13
N ILE A 579 -3.28 10.87 16.49
CA ILE A 579 -2.16 9.92 16.35
C ILE A 579 -0.95 10.62 15.70
N ASN A 580 -1.17 11.42 14.67
CA ASN A 580 -0.13 12.21 14.01
C ASN A 580 0.52 13.27 14.93
N ILE A 581 -0.26 13.97 15.77
CA ILE A 581 0.24 14.96 16.74
C ILE A 581 1.12 14.25 17.77
N GLU A 582 0.64 13.16 18.36
CA GLU A 582 1.38 12.40 19.37
C GLU A 582 2.70 11.83 18.82
N LEU A 583 2.69 11.19 17.64
CA LEU A 583 3.91 10.70 16.96
C LEU A 583 4.88 11.84 16.62
N SER A 584 4.35 12.98 16.16
CA SER A 584 5.12 14.19 15.87
C SER A 584 5.78 14.75 17.13
N ILE A 585 5.11 14.74 18.28
CA ILE A 585 5.70 15.18 19.55
C ILE A 585 6.71 14.15 20.07
N LYS A 586 6.39 12.84 20.06
CA LYS A 586 7.32 11.77 20.47
C LYS A 586 8.68 11.89 19.76
N ASN A 587 8.67 12.04 18.44
CA ASN A 587 9.91 12.19 17.67
C ASN A 587 10.67 13.50 17.94
N LYS A 588 9.97 14.55 18.37
CA LYS A 588 10.61 15.79 18.82
C LYS A 588 11.19 15.68 20.23
N LEU A 589 10.61 14.86 21.12
CA LEU A 589 11.19 14.56 22.43
C LEU A 589 12.45 13.68 22.29
N GLN A 590 12.44 12.67 21.40
CA GLN A 590 13.64 11.92 21.00
C GLN A 590 14.79 12.82 20.52
N LEU A 591 14.47 13.99 19.93
CA LEU A 591 15.47 14.98 19.54
C LEU A 591 15.99 15.77 20.74
N VAL A 592 15.16 16.11 21.72
CA VAL A 592 15.61 16.70 22.98
C VAL A 592 16.52 15.74 23.74
N ASP A 593 16.15 14.45 23.83
CA ASP A 593 16.97 13.39 24.44
C ASP A 593 18.37 13.32 23.78
N ALA A 594 18.42 13.29 22.45
CA ALA A 594 19.67 13.20 21.69
C ALA A 594 20.54 14.47 21.79
N LEU A 595 19.93 15.66 21.92
CA LEU A 595 20.65 16.92 22.10
C LEU A 595 21.16 17.10 23.53
N GLU A 596 20.36 16.73 24.54
CA GLU A 596 20.84 16.65 25.92
C GLU A 596 22.05 15.72 26.03
N ALA A 597 22.01 14.54 25.41
CA ALA A 597 23.13 13.61 25.39
C ALA A 597 24.38 14.21 24.72
N PHE A 598 24.22 14.92 23.60
CA PHE A 598 25.30 15.61 22.90
C PHE A 598 25.94 16.71 23.77
N PHE A 599 25.14 17.58 24.39
CA PHE A 599 25.64 18.63 25.28
C PHE A 599 26.30 18.07 26.56
N LYS A 600 25.73 17.00 27.14
CA LYS A 600 26.29 16.30 28.32
C LYS A 600 27.57 15.48 28.02
N ALA A 601 27.93 15.26 26.75
CA ALA A 601 29.10 14.47 26.39
C ALA A 601 30.45 15.18 26.60
N GLY A 602 30.45 16.50 26.88
CA GLY A 602 31.64 17.29 27.22
C GLY A 602 32.70 17.45 26.11
N LYS A 603 32.49 16.88 24.93
CA LYS A 603 33.43 16.91 23.79
C LYS A 603 32.79 17.57 22.57
N LEU A 604 32.43 18.84 22.74
CA LEU A 604 31.74 19.60 21.70
C LEU A 604 32.71 20.06 20.59
N PRO A 605 32.30 20.00 19.32
CA PRO A 605 33.16 20.40 18.21
C PRO A 605 33.22 21.94 18.12
N LEU A 606 34.43 22.49 18.23
CA LEU A 606 34.69 23.92 18.03
C LEU A 606 35.32 24.17 16.65
N GLY A 607 34.98 25.31 16.07
CA GLY A 607 35.57 25.84 14.84
C GLY A 607 36.88 26.56 15.13
N LYS A 608 37.48 27.11 14.07
CA LYS A 608 38.53 28.13 14.23
C LYS A 608 37.84 29.46 14.53
N SER A 609 38.38 30.22 15.48
CA SER A 609 38.13 31.67 15.51
C SER A 609 38.84 32.33 14.34
N ASP A 610 38.29 33.43 13.84
CA ASP A 610 38.96 34.27 12.84
C ASP A 610 40.09 35.11 13.49
N ASP A 611 40.08 35.27 14.82
CA ASP A 611 41.13 35.91 15.61
C ASP A 611 41.97 34.89 16.40
N ALA A 612 43.29 34.90 16.22
CA ALA A 612 44.20 33.86 16.71
C ALA A 612 44.37 33.83 18.25
N ASN A 613 43.87 34.85 18.96
CA ASN A 613 43.95 34.97 20.42
C ASN A 613 42.63 34.60 21.14
N GLU A 614 41.50 34.43 20.43
CA GLU A 614 40.21 34.13 21.03
C GLU A 614 39.82 32.65 20.87
N ILE A 615 40.39 31.81 21.73
CA ILE A 615 39.78 30.52 22.08
C ILE A 615 38.74 30.78 23.18
N PRO A 616 37.46 30.39 23.03
CA PRO A 616 36.48 30.55 24.09
C PRO A 616 36.96 29.93 25.41
N SER A 617 36.82 30.66 26.53
CA SER A 617 37.17 30.12 27.84
C SER A 617 36.30 28.90 28.17
N ALA A 618 36.86 27.96 28.93
CA ALA A 618 36.11 26.77 29.35
C ALA A 618 34.82 27.15 30.09
N GLU A 619 34.88 28.19 30.93
CA GLU A 619 33.75 28.77 31.67
C GLU A 619 32.66 29.32 30.73
N LEU A 620 33.03 30.04 29.66
CA LEU A 620 32.08 30.56 28.68
C LEU A 620 31.40 29.44 27.87
N LEU A 621 32.13 28.37 27.57
CA LEU A 621 31.57 27.19 26.92
C LEU A 621 30.63 26.43 27.88
N GLU A 622 31.00 26.29 29.15
CA GLU A 622 30.21 25.61 30.18
C GLU A 622 28.89 26.34 30.46
N ASP A 623 28.90 27.67 30.60
CA ASP A 623 27.67 28.47 30.74
C ASP A 623 26.76 28.35 29.52
N ARG A 624 27.30 28.49 28.29
CA ARG A 624 26.52 28.29 27.05
C ARG A 624 25.94 26.87 26.95
N VAL A 625 26.65 25.85 27.44
CA VAL A 625 26.14 24.47 27.53
C VAL A 625 25.00 24.37 28.56
N GLN A 626 25.14 24.99 29.73
CA GLN A 626 24.09 25.00 30.75
C GLN A 626 22.82 25.72 30.25
N GLN A 627 22.97 26.88 29.59
CA GLN A 627 21.87 27.58 28.91
C GLN A 627 21.16 26.69 27.88
N ALA A 628 21.91 25.90 27.10
CA ALA A 628 21.35 24.96 26.13
C ALA A 628 20.62 23.77 26.79
N LEU A 629 21.09 23.30 27.94
CA LEU A 629 20.44 22.24 28.72
C LEU A 629 19.15 22.74 29.40
N ASP A 630 19.13 23.96 29.94
CA ASP A 630 17.92 24.56 30.49
C ASP A 630 16.89 24.90 29.41
N LEU A 631 17.34 25.29 28.21
CA LEU A 631 16.49 25.36 27.03
C LEU A 631 15.85 24.00 26.71
N MET A 632 16.63 22.91 26.68
CA MET A 632 16.11 21.56 26.44
C MET A 632 15.04 21.18 27.50
N LYS A 633 15.31 21.46 28.77
CA LYS A 633 14.40 21.19 29.91
C LYS A 633 13.09 21.99 29.82
N ARG A 634 13.14 23.28 29.50
CA ARG A 634 11.94 24.12 29.30
C ARG A 634 11.08 23.60 28.14
N VAL A 635 11.71 23.32 27.00
CA VAL A 635 11.01 22.86 25.80
C VAL A 635 10.45 21.44 25.96
N ARG A 636 11.17 20.54 26.66
CA ARG A 636 10.66 19.22 27.08
C ARG A 636 9.36 19.35 27.85
N THR A 637 9.37 20.10 28.95
CA THR A 637 8.20 20.27 29.85
C THR A 637 6.96 20.75 29.08
N ARG A 638 7.16 21.76 28.21
CA ARG A 638 6.12 22.31 27.33
C ARG A 638 5.57 21.26 26.34
N TRP A 639 6.45 20.52 25.67
CA TRP A 639 6.05 19.54 24.66
C TRP A 639 5.43 18.28 25.28
N GLU A 640 5.86 17.87 26.46
CA GLU A 640 5.25 16.77 27.23
C GLU A 640 3.85 17.15 27.73
N PHE A 641 3.64 18.37 28.25
CA PHE A 641 2.31 18.87 28.58
C PHE A 641 1.34 18.81 27.37
N LEU A 642 1.78 19.29 26.20
CA LEU A 642 0.96 19.26 24.98
C LEU A 642 0.66 17.84 24.47
N ARG A 643 1.51 16.86 24.77
CA ARG A 643 1.28 15.43 24.47
C ARG A 643 0.29 14.81 25.44
N ASP A 644 0.44 15.10 26.73
CA ASP A 644 -0.23 14.36 27.82
C ASP A 644 -1.54 15.02 28.29
N LYS A 645 -1.84 16.23 27.81
CA LYS A 645 -3.06 17.00 28.16
C LYS A 645 -3.93 17.34 26.95
N LEU A 646 -3.84 16.58 25.85
CA LEU A 646 -4.63 16.78 24.63
C LEU A 646 -6.15 16.91 24.85
N ASP A 647 -6.69 16.24 25.87
CA ASP A 647 -8.13 16.27 26.22
C ASP A 647 -8.53 17.39 27.19
N LEU A 648 -7.57 18.11 27.79
CA LEU A 648 -7.87 19.22 28.70
C LEU A 648 -8.52 20.37 27.93
N SER A 649 -9.59 20.97 28.46
CA SER A 649 -10.26 22.09 27.79
C SER A 649 -9.30 23.28 27.66
N VAL A 650 -9.50 24.13 26.65
CA VAL A 650 -8.69 25.35 26.49
C VAL A 650 -8.85 26.27 27.70
N ARG A 651 -10.05 26.31 28.30
CA ARG A 651 -10.37 27.12 29.49
C ARG A 651 -9.56 26.69 30.72
N GLU A 652 -9.45 25.39 30.98
CA GLU A 652 -8.60 24.85 32.06
C GLU A 652 -7.11 24.93 31.73
N ALA A 653 -6.74 24.70 30.46
CA ALA A 653 -5.37 24.68 30.00
C ALA A 653 -4.72 26.06 29.98
N GLN A 654 -5.49 27.15 29.80
CA GLN A 654 -4.97 28.50 29.56
C GLN A 654 -3.91 28.94 30.58
N HIS A 655 -4.15 28.75 31.88
CA HIS A 655 -3.18 29.13 32.92
C HIS A 655 -1.85 28.37 32.81
N TYR A 656 -1.92 27.06 32.57
CA TYR A 656 -0.73 26.22 32.35
C TYR A 656 0.00 26.58 31.06
N LEU A 657 -0.74 26.84 29.97
CA LEU A 657 -0.16 27.21 28.67
C LEU A 657 0.58 28.55 28.75
N VAL A 658 0.00 29.55 29.43
CA VAL A 658 0.67 30.82 29.73
C VAL A 658 1.95 30.56 30.53
N GLY A 659 1.89 29.81 31.65
CA GLY A 659 3.06 29.46 32.46
C GLY A 659 4.12 28.59 31.77
N LEU A 660 3.80 27.96 30.64
CA LEU A 660 4.74 27.22 29.79
C LEU A 660 5.38 28.08 28.67
N GLY A 661 5.12 29.39 28.67
CA GLY A 661 5.69 30.34 27.71
C GLY A 661 4.87 30.49 26.42
N TYR A 662 3.54 30.52 26.53
CA TYR A 662 2.59 30.89 25.48
C TYR A 662 1.76 32.14 25.85
N GLU A 663 2.34 33.07 26.62
CA GLU A 663 1.71 34.30 27.11
C GLU A 663 1.17 35.16 25.95
N ALA A 664 1.93 35.25 24.85
CA ALA A 664 1.54 35.95 23.61
C ALA A 664 0.36 35.30 22.84
N LEU A 665 -0.24 34.22 23.36
CA LEU A 665 -1.45 33.59 22.86
C LEU A 665 -2.61 33.62 23.87
N ALA A 666 -2.44 34.24 25.05
CA ALA A 666 -3.42 34.21 26.14
C ALA A 666 -4.81 34.72 25.73
N GLU A 667 -4.87 35.83 24.98
CA GLU A 667 -6.10 36.40 24.40
C GLU A 667 -6.78 35.40 23.47
N LYS A 668 -6.04 34.81 22.53
CA LYS A 668 -6.55 33.79 21.60
C LYS A 668 -7.04 32.52 22.29
N PHE A 669 -6.50 32.17 23.46
CA PHE A 669 -7.03 31.08 24.27
C PHE A 669 -8.36 31.44 24.93
N ALA A 670 -8.56 32.70 25.36
CA ALA A 670 -9.86 33.18 25.84
C ALA A 670 -10.89 33.19 24.71
N ASP A 671 -10.59 33.85 23.58
CA ASP A 671 -11.43 33.86 22.38
C ASP A 671 -11.87 32.45 21.98
N ARG A 672 -10.93 31.50 22.02
CA ARG A 672 -11.17 30.09 21.66
C ARG A 672 -12.06 29.37 22.66
N ALA A 673 -11.85 29.61 23.96
CA ALA A 673 -12.62 29.00 25.03
C ALA A 673 -14.05 29.56 25.15
N ASP A 674 -14.28 30.82 24.76
CA ASP A 674 -15.61 31.43 24.73
C ASP A 674 -16.36 31.10 23.42
N ALA A 675 -15.69 31.12 22.26
CA ALA A 675 -16.31 30.78 20.98
C ALA A 675 -16.54 29.26 20.77
N GLN A 676 -15.74 28.40 21.39
CA GLN A 676 -15.91 26.95 21.40
C GLN A 676 -15.57 26.37 22.79
N PRO A 677 -16.53 26.32 23.73
CA PRO A 677 -16.30 25.82 25.10
C PRO A 677 -15.71 24.42 25.17
N ASP A 678 -16.10 23.53 24.26
CA ASP A 678 -15.61 22.15 24.16
C ASP A 678 -14.23 22.04 23.45
N ALA A 679 -13.60 23.16 23.08
CA ALA A 679 -12.26 23.14 22.51
C ALA A 679 -11.24 22.68 23.57
N THR A 680 -10.29 21.86 23.12
CA THR A 680 -9.24 21.25 23.96
C THR A 680 -7.83 21.55 23.44
N VAL A 681 -6.79 21.17 24.18
CA VAL A 681 -5.39 21.29 23.76
C VAL A 681 -5.12 20.59 22.41
N PHE A 682 -5.83 19.49 22.10
CA PHE A 682 -5.81 18.86 20.78
C PHE A 682 -6.23 19.83 19.67
N HIS A 683 -7.35 20.54 19.83
CA HIS A 683 -7.91 21.44 18.82
C HIS A 683 -6.94 22.57 18.46
N ILE A 684 -6.39 23.28 19.47
CA ILE A 684 -5.42 24.36 19.25
C ILE A 684 -4.05 23.87 18.71
N THR A 685 -3.79 22.56 18.76
CA THR A 685 -2.61 21.93 18.15
C THR A 685 -2.90 21.47 16.70
N GLN A 686 -4.13 21.01 16.42
CA GLN A 686 -4.62 20.64 15.09
C GLN A 686 -4.79 21.86 14.16
N ASP A 687 -5.38 22.93 14.66
CA ASP A 687 -5.58 24.18 13.91
C ASP A 687 -4.28 25.00 13.76
N ARG A 688 -3.30 24.72 14.63
CA ARG A 688 -1.94 25.29 14.70
C ARG A 688 -1.85 26.67 15.35
N THR A 689 -2.83 27.03 16.17
CA THR A 689 -2.74 28.13 17.15
C THR A 689 -1.50 27.94 18.04
N ILE A 690 -1.26 26.71 18.51
CA ILE A 690 0.02 26.27 19.06
C ILE A 690 0.76 25.44 18.01
N ARG A 691 2.07 25.67 17.87
CA ARG A 691 2.91 24.96 16.90
C ARG A 691 4.23 24.46 17.49
N VAL A 692 4.23 23.19 17.91
CA VAL A 692 5.42 22.43 18.34
C VAL A 692 6.49 22.42 17.22
N SER A 693 7.61 23.13 17.40
CA SER A 693 8.47 23.57 16.30
C SER A 693 9.97 23.67 16.66
N TRP A 694 10.75 22.65 16.29
CA TRP A 694 12.23 22.66 16.33
C TRP A 694 12.84 23.96 15.79
N LYS A 695 12.31 24.50 14.69
CA LYS A 695 12.88 25.66 14.00
C LYS A 695 12.76 26.96 14.79
N GLN A 696 11.78 27.06 15.70
CA GLN A 696 11.45 28.25 16.47
C GLN A 696 11.84 28.07 17.93
N GLU A 697 11.45 26.96 18.56
CA GLU A 697 11.56 26.77 20.01
C GLU A 697 12.92 26.24 20.47
N ILE A 698 13.76 25.71 19.56
CA ILE A 698 15.12 25.26 19.90
C ILE A 698 16.16 25.86 18.97
N ARG A 699 16.02 25.72 17.64
CA ARG A 699 17.07 26.12 16.70
C ARG A 699 17.22 27.65 16.55
N ALA A 700 16.25 28.45 16.98
CA ALA A 700 16.43 29.90 17.06
C ALA A 700 17.28 30.24 18.30
N GLU A 701 16.85 29.75 19.46
CA GLU A 701 17.51 29.94 20.76
C GLU A 701 18.95 29.42 20.77
N LEU A 702 19.21 28.21 20.25
CA LEU A 702 20.57 27.67 20.12
C LEU A 702 21.49 28.58 19.29
N ARG A 703 20.98 29.35 18.32
CA ARG A 703 21.80 30.30 17.54
C ARG A 703 22.08 31.61 18.28
N GLN A 704 21.33 31.91 19.34
CA GLN A 704 21.62 33.03 20.24
C GLN A 704 22.68 32.59 21.27
N ILE A 705 22.48 31.41 21.89
CA ILE A 705 23.41 30.78 22.84
C ILE A 705 24.77 30.48 22.20
N PHE A 706 24.77 29.93 20.99
CA PHE A 706 25.96 29.61 20.19
C PHE A 706 26.13 30.62 19.05
N ASN A 707 26.11 31.92 19.38
CA ASN A 707 26.59 32.98 18.48
C ASN A 707 28.13 32.89 18.34
N GLY A 708 28.66 33.28 17.18
CA GLY A 708 30.09 33.15 16.83
C GLY A 708 30.36 32.16 15.68
N GLY A 709 31.52 32.28 15.03
CA GLY A 709 31.97 31.37 13.96
C GLY A 709 32.58 30.08 14.53
N GLU A 710 33.24 30.21 15.68
CA GLU A 710 33.86 29.19 16.50
C GLU A 710 32.85 28.18 17.11
N PHE A 711 31.58 28.57 17.32
CA PHE A 711 30.53 27.64 17.75
C PHE A 711 29.70 27.05 16.58
N LYS A 712 29.98 27.44 15.33
CA LYS A 712 29.28 26.94 14.15
C LYS A 712 29.22 25.40 14.05
N PRO A 713 30.28 24.62 14.36
CA PRO A 713 30.19 23.16 14.26
C PRO A 713 29.22 22.54 15.28
N ILE A 714 29.01 23.16 16.45
CA ILE A 714 27.98 22.73 17.41
C ILE A 714 26.58 22.87 16.80
N LEU A 715 26.32 23.98 16.10
CA LEU A 715 25.06 24.22 15.40
C LEU A 715 24.86 23.29 14.19
N GLU A 716 25.93 22.94 13.49
CA GLU A 716 25.90 22.00 12.37
C GLU A 716 25.65 20.57 12.85
N GLU A 717 26.27 20.13 13.96
CA GLU A 717 26.01 18.82 14.56
C GLU A 717 24.61 18.74 15.19
N ALA A 718 24.15 19.75 15.93
CA ALA A 718 22.76 19.81 16.40
C ALA A 718 21.75 19.73 15.22
N GLN A 719 22.08 20.32 14.07
CA GLN A 719 21.29 20.22 12.85
C GLN A 719 21.45 18.86 12.14
N ALA A 720 22.55 18.12 12.35
CA ALA A 720 22.75 16.73 11.91
C ALA A 720 21.97 15.74 12.79
N ILE A 721 22.01 15.87 14.11
CA ILE A 721 21.20 15.12 15.09
C ILE A 721 19.71 15.26 14.74
N HIS A 722 19.22 16.48 14.48
CA HIS A 722 17.86 16.70 13.98
C HIS A 722 17.56 15.92 12.69
N LYS A 723 18.48 15.87 11.71
CA LYS A 723 18.27 15.08 10.47
C LYS A 723 18.21 13.58 10.77
N LYS A 724 19.07 13.07 11.66
CA LYS A 724 19.13 11.67 12.09
C LYS A 724 17.83 11.25 12.78
N VAL A 725 17.35 12.01 13.76
CA VAL A 725 16.12 11.72 14.50
C VAL A 725 14.87 11.87 13.62
N LEU A 726 14.82 12.88 12.73
CA LEU A 726 13.69 13.09 11.82
C LEU A 726 13.49 11.92 10.83
N ARG A 727 14.54 11.17 10.46
CA ARG A 727 14.44 9.96 9.62
C ARG A 727 13.57 8.87 10.27
N GLY A 728 13.51 8.81 11.61
CA GLY A 728 12.68 7.85 12.35
C GLY A 728 11.21 8.25 12.54
N ARG A 729 10.78 9.41 12.01
CA ARG A 729 9.44 9.95 12.31
C ARG A 729 8.32 9.28 11.52
N VAL A 730 7.59 8.37 12.17
CA VAL A 730 6.31 7.85 11.67
C VAL A 730 5.27 8.97 11.55
N PHE A 731 4.45 8.92 10.50
CA PHE A 731 3.23 9.71 10.36
C PHE A 731 2.21 8.92 9.53
N VAL A 732 0.93 9.28 9.65
CA VAL A 732 -0.18 8.67 8.88
C VAL A 732 -0.68 9.68 7.85
N ALA A 733 -0.87 9.26 6.60
CA ALA A 733 -1.53 10.05 5.56
C ALA A 733 -2.73 9.29 4.99
N LEU A 734 -3.85 10.00 4.80
CA LEU A 734 -5.11 9.44 4.32
C LEU A 734 -5.38 9.77 2.85
N HIS A 735 -5.82 8.75 2.12
CA HIS A 735 -6.73 8.95 1.00
C HIS A 735 -7.90 7.97 1.10
N MET A 736 -9.02 8.24 0.45
CA MET A 736 -10.19 7.38 0.57
C MET A 736 -11.10 7.45 -0.66
N HIS A 737 -11.75 6.31 -0.93
CA HIS A 737 -12.92 6.20 -1.80
C HIS A 737 -14.12 6.77 -1.03
N ALA A 738 -14.21 8.08 -0.98
CA ALA A 738 -15.17 8.85 -0.19
C ALA A 738 -16.64 8.53 -0.53
N GLY A 739 -16.94 8.02 -1.73
CA GLY A 739 -18.27 7.53 -2.08
C GLY A 739 -18.69 6.24 -1.36
N ASP A 740 -17.74 5.38 -0.98
CA ASP A 740 -17.98 4.05 -0.37
C ASP A 740 -17.59 3.98 1.13
N GLY A 741 -16.91 5.01 1.65
CA GLY A 741 -16.39 5.08 3.02
C GLY A 741 -15.06 4.36 3.24
N ASN A 742 -14.42 3.80 2.20
CA ASN A 742 -13.18 3.04 2.32
C ASN A 742 -11.94 3.96 2.38
N VAL A 743 -11.27 3.98 3.53
CA VAL A 743 -10.11 4.82 3.87
C VAL A 743 -8.81 4.03 3.82
N HIS A 744 -7.93 4.42 2.91
CA HIS A 744 -6.56 3.94 2.79
C HIS A 744 -5.63 4.78 3.68
N THR A 745 -5.28 4.26 4.85
CA THR A 745 -4.23 4.82 5.70
C THR A 745 -2.85 4.38 5.18
N ASN A 746 -1.91 5.32 5.14
CA ASN A 746 -0.57 5.09 4.60
C ASN A 746 0.47 5.56 5.65
N LEU A 747 1.37 4.66 6.05
CA LEU A 747 2.45 4.95 7.00
C LEU A 747 3.82 4.71 6.33
N PRO A 748 4.50 5.76 5.84
CA PRO A 748 5.85 5.64 5.29
C PRO A 748 6.85 5.28 6.38
N VAL A 749 7.60 4.19 6.19
CA VAL A 749 8.58 3.70 7.17
C VAL A 749 9.84 3.20 6.49
N ASN A 750 11.00 3.43 7.10
CA ASN A 750 12.27 2.93 6.59
C ASN A 750 12.49 1.50 7.13
N SER A 751 12.70 0.52 6.25
CA SER A 751 12.89 -0.89 6.62
C SER A 751 14.16 -1.17 7.43
N ASP A 752 15.15 -0.27 7.40
CA ASP A 752 16.36 -0.31 8.23
C ASP A 752 16.13 0.23 9.66
N ASN A 753 15.08 1.02 9.89
CA ASN A 753 14.77 1.60 11.19
C ASN A 753 13.73 0.76 11.96
N TYR A 754 14.25 -0.11 12.80
CA TYR A 754 13.50 -1.03 13.65
C TYR A 754 12.51 -0.34 14.62
N GLU A 755 12.93 0.77 15.27
CA GLU A 755 12.05 1.51 16.19
C GLU A 755 10.89 2.19 15.45
N MET A 756 11.15 2.69 14.24
CA MET A 756 10.13 3.28 13.37
C MET A 756 9.09 2.25 12.93
N LEU A 757 9.50 1.01 12.63
CA LEU A 757 8.59 -0.09 12.37
C LEU A 757 7.73 -0.42 13.61
N GLN A 758 8.34 -0.51 14.79
CA GLN A 758 7.65 -0.77 16.05
C GLN A 758 6.60 0.33 16.38
N ASP A 759 6.94 1.60 16.18
CA ASP A 759 5.99 2.71 16.37
C ASP A 759 4.87 2.73 15.32
N ALA A 760 5.16 2.34 14.08
CA ALA A 760 4.14 2.26 13.03
C ALA A 760 3.14 1.13 13.26
N HIS A 761 3.57 -0.06 13.70
CA HIS A 761 2.63 -1.13 14.07
C HIS A 761 1.78 -0.74 15.31
N LYS A 762 2.35 -0.01 16.28
CA LYS A 762 1.57 0.56 17.40
C LYS A 762 0.55 1.60 16.93
N ALA A 763 0.87 2.38 15.89
CA ALA A 763 -0.09 3.27 15.25
C ALA A 763 -1.19 2.48 14.51
N VAL A 764 -0.85 1.44 13.73
CA VAL A 764 -1.82 0.54 13.07
C VAL A 764 -2.79 -0.09 14.06
N ALA A 765 -2.31 -0.65 15.18
CA ALA A 765 -3.18 -1.22 16.21
C ALA A 765 -4.18 -0.18 16.79
N ARG A 766 -3.77 1.09 16.91
CA ARG A 766 -4.67 2.20 17.30
C ARG A 766 -5.65 2.58 16.19
N ILE A 767 -5.23 2.57 14.93
CA ILE A 767 -6.08 2.81 13.76
C ILE A 767 -7.19 1.74 13.66
N MET A 768 -6.84 0.47 13.82
CA MET A 768 -7.82 -0.64 13.82
C MET A 768 -8.81 -0.54 14.99
N LYS A 769 -8.32 -0.17 16.19
CA LYS A 769 -9.20 0.11 17.34
C LYS A 769 -10.13 1.30 17.08
N LEU A 770 -9.61 2.39 16.50
CA LEU A 770 -10.38 3.58 16.15
C LEU A 770 -11.48 3.25 15.14
N ALA A 771 -11.16 2.54 14.06
CA ALA A 771 -12.11 2.12 13.03
C ALA A 771 -13.30 1.35 13.64
N ARG A 772 -13.01 0.31 14.45
CA ARG A 772 -14.04 -0.46 15.16
C ARG A 772 -14.86 0.38 16.15
N SER A 773 -14.24 1.33 16.85
CA SER A 773 -14.96 2.22 17.80
C SER A 773 -15.91 3.23 17.13
N LEU A 774 -15.75 3.45 15.83
CA LEU A 774 -16.62 4.30 15.01
C LEU A 774 -17.62 3.46 14.16
N ASP A 775 -17.84 2.21 14.58
CA ASP A 775 -18.68 1.21 13.93
C ASP A 775 -18.21 0.78 12.51
N GLY A 776 -16.95 1.09 12.16
CA GLY A 776 -16.31 0.65 10.93
C GLY A 776 -15.74 -0.78 10.98
N VAL A 777 -15.21 -1.22 9.84
CA VAL A 777 -14.60 -2.56 9.65
C VAL A 777 -13.13 -2.46 9.24
N ILE A 778 -12.36 -3.53 9.51
CA ILE A 778 -10.90 -3.54 9.38
C ILE A 778 -10.38 -3.80 7.96
N SER A 779 -11.23 -4.11 6.97
CA SER A 779 -10.84 -4.14 5.56
C SER A 779 -12.00 -3.82 4.61
N GLY A 780 -11.71 -3.04 3.58
CA GLY A 780 -12.65 -2.69 2.51
C GLY A 780 -12.33 -3.31 1.15
N GLU A 781 -11.06 -3.56 0.81
CA GLU A 781 -10.71 -4.11 -0.51
C GLU A 781 -9.38 -4.88 -0.61
N HIS A 782 -8.51 -4.91 0.42
CA HIS A 782 -7.27 -5.70 0.35
C HIS A 782 -7.40 -7.12 0.93
N GLY A 783 -8.35 -7.37 1.84
CA GLY A 783 -8.52 -8.64 2.53
C GLY A 783 -7.90 -8.66 3.94
N ILE A 784 -7.76 -9.85 4.51
CA ILE A 784 -7.22 -10.06 5.87
C ILE A 784 -5.79 -10.61 5.84
N GLY A 785 -5.56 -11.61 4.99
CA GLY A 785 -4.33 -12.38 4.86
C GLY A 785 -3.69 -12.75 6.20
N ILE A 786 -2.41 -12.38 6.33
CA ILE A 786 -1.63 -12.52 7.56
C ILE A 786 -1.66 -11.21 8.36
N THR A 787 -1.57 -10.06 7.67
CA THR A 787 -1.36 -8.73 8.31
C THR A 787 -2.49 -8.32 9.25
N LYS A 788 -3.74 -8.69 8.95
CA LYS A 788 -4.90 -8.31 9.78
C LYS A 788 -5.49 -9.43 10.62
N LEU A 789 -4.95 -10.66 10.50
CA LEU A 789 -5.43 -11.84 11.19
C LEU A 789 -5.40 -11.69 12.73
N GLU A 790 -4.54 -10.83 13.27
CA GLU A 790 -4.49 -10.55 14.70
C GLU A 790 -5.62 -9.64 15.20
N PHE A 791 -6.23 -8.82 14.33
CA PHE A 791 -7.30 -7.87 14.67
C PHE A 791 -8.72 -8.46 14.58
N LEU A 792 -8.85 -9.74 14.17
CA LEU A 792 -10.09 -10.49 14.24
C LEU A 792 -10.28 -11.15 15.62
N THR A 793 -11.52 -11.11 16.13
CA THR A 793 -11.92 -11.92 17.28
C THR A 793 -11.95 -13.40 16.90
N ASP A 794 -12.00 -14.31 17.89
CA ASP A 794 -12.17 -15.74 17.59
C ASP A 794 -13.61 -16.09 17.13
N GLU A 795 -14.56 -15.16 17.27
CA GLU A 795 -15.96 -15.25 16.82
C GLU A 795 -16.11 -14.85 15.35
N GLU A 796 -15.60 -13.68 14.94
CA GLU A 796 -15.66 -13.16 13.56
C GLU A 796 -15.06 -14.12 12.51
N ILE A 797 -14.09 -14.93 12.94
CA ILE A 797 -13.41 -15.93 12.11
C ILE A 797 -13.87 -17.36 12.44
N GLY A 798 -14.79 -17.54 13.38
CA GLY A 798 -15.28 -18.84 13.84
C GLY A 798 -15.95 -19.63 12.71
N GLU A 799 -16.90 -19.01 12.02
CA GLU A 799 -17.59 -19.62 10.88
C GLU A 799 -16.62 -19.92 9.73
N PHE A 800 -15.67 -19.02 9.43
CA PHE A 800 -14.65 -19.27 8.41
C PHE A 800 -13.73 -20.45 8.78
N ARG A 801 -13.37 -20.61 10.06
CA ARG A 801 -12.62 -21.79 10.54
C ARG A 801 -13.43 -23.08 10.41
N ALA A 802 -14.73 -23.05 10.69
CA ALA A 802 -15.62 -24.21 10.56
C ALA A 802 -15.81 -24.60 9.09
N TYR A 803 -16.10 -23.62 8.22
CA TYR A 803 -16.12 -23.78 6.76
C TYR A 803 -14.82 -24.37 6.24
N LYS A 804 -13.67 -23.80 6.65
CA LYS A 804 -12.34 -24.26 6.24
C LYS A 804 -12.03 -25.69 6.69
N GLN A 805 -12.49 -26.11 7.87
CA GLN A 805 -12.37 -27.50 8.33
C GLN A 805 -13.28 -28.46 7.55
N ARG A 806 -14.45 -28.00 7.10
CA ARG A 806 -15.39 -28.79 6.28
C ARG A 806 -14.89 -29.00 4.84
N VAL A 807 -14.28 -27.98 4.23
CA VAL A 807 -13.83 -28.04 2.82
C VAL A 807 -12.35 -28.35 2.64
N ASP A 808 -11.52 -28.27 3.68
CA ASP A 808 -10.12 -28.71 3.64
C ASP A 808 -9.70 -29.30 5.01
N PRO A 809 -10.18 -30.51 5.35
CA PRO A 809 -9.98 -31.12 6.68
C PRO A 809 -8.50 -31.39 7.02
N HIS A 810 -7.62 -31.47 6.02
CA HIS A 810 -6.17 -31.70 6.20
C HIS A 810 -5.32 -30.42 6.18
N GLY A 811 -5.92 -29.28 5.78
CA GLY A 811 -5.27 -27.98 5.71
C GLY A 811 -3.99 -27.87 4.86
N PRO A 812 -3.80 -28.53 3.70
CA PRO A 812 -2.73 -28.21 2.75
C PRO A 812 -2.95 -26.94 1.89
N LEU A 813 -4.13 -26.32 1.78
CA LEU A 813 -4.19 -24.97 1.15
C LEU A 813 -3.76 -23.88 2.13
N GLN A 814 -2.83 -23.01 1.69
CA GLN A 814 -2.34 -21.82 2.41
C GLN A 814 -2.08 -22.05 3.92
N ARG A 815 -1.37 -23.16 4.24
CA ARG A 815 -1.18 -23.64 5.61
C ARG A 815 -0.49 -22.58 6.47
N GLY A 816 -1.24 -22.05 7.44
CA GLY A 816 -0.80 -21.01 8.38
C GLY A 816 -1.53 -19.68 8.22
N GLN A 817 -2.02 -19.34 7.02
CA GLN A 817 -2.70 -18.07 6.77
C GLN A 817 -4.15 -18.08 7.31
N ALA A 818 -4.86 -19.21 7.22
CA ALA A 818 -6.25 -19.35 7.70
C ALA A 818 -6.39 -19.87 9.16
N ALA A 819 -5.31 -20.39 9.76
CA ALA A 819 -5.41 -21.36 10.86
C ALA A 819 -4.68 -20.91 12.16
N ARG A 820 -5.38 -20.12 12.99
CA ARG A 820 -4.92 -19.65 14.32
C ARG A 820 -4.90 -20.78 15.39
N ARG A 821 -4.19 -21.89 15.14
CA ARG A 821 -3.97 -22.97 16.13
C ARG A 821 -3.29 -22.38 17.37
N ARG A 822 -3.96 -22.29 18.53
CA ARG A 822 -3.49 -21.52 19.72
C ARG A 822 -1.97 -21.57 19.98
N ARG A 823 -1.34 -22.76 20.07
CA ARG A 823 0.12 -22.89 20.27
C ARG A 823 0.97 -22.50 19.06
N SER A 824 0.54 -22.83 17.84
CA SER A 824 1.25 -22.47 16.60
C SER A 824 1.13 -20.98 16.29
N ALA A 825 -0.02 -20.37 16.58
CA ALA A 825 -0.26 -18.94 16.43
C ALA A 825 0.51 -18.13 17.48
N GLN A 826 0.62 -18.58 18.73
CA GLN A 826 1.49 -17.93 19.71
C GLN A 826 2.97 -17.96 19.29
N ARG A 827 3.45 -19.05 18.67
CA ARG A 827 4.79 -19.05 18.03
C ARG A 827 4.85 -18.14 16.81
N LEU A 828 3.98 -18.33 15.81
CA LEU A 828 4.00 -17.53 14.58
C LEU A 828 3.82 -16.02 14.83
N HIS A 829 2.98 -15.61 15.78
CA HIS A 829 2.84 -14.20 16.19
C HIS A 829 4.00 -13.71 17.07
N ALA A 830 4.70 -14.56 17.83
CA ALA A 830 5.97 -14.18 18.48
C ALA A 830 7.13 -14.08 17.47
N GLU A 831 7.06 -14.86 16.39
CA GLU A 831 8.01 -14.91 15.27
C GLU A 831 7.79 -13.81 14.23
N LEU A 832 6.56 -13.30 14.10
CA LEU A 832 6.16 -12.15 13.27
C LEU A 832 6.06 -10.84 14.05
N ARG A 833 6.13 -10.88 15.38
CA ARG A 833 6.12 -9.67 16.23
C ARG A 833 7.30 -8.77 15.90
N PRO A 834 7.12 -7.44 16.08
CA PRO A 834 8.19 -6.47 16.22
C PRO A 834 9.53 -7.03 16.70
N ASP A 835 9.50 -7.68 17.87
CA ASP A 835 10.63 -8.25 18.61
C ASP A 835 11.45 -9.34 17.86
N GLY A 836 11.07 -9.66 16.62
CA GLY A 836 11.82 -10.49 15.69
C GLY A 836 11.82 -10.10 14.19
N LEU A 837 11.11 -9.06 13.74
CA LEU A 837 11.06 -8.76 12.29
C LEU A 837 11.54 -7.36 11.88
N ARG A 838 12.52 -7.32 10.98
CA ARG A 838 12.78 -6.21 10.04
C ARG A 838 12.34 -6.63 8.62
N VAL A 839 12.47 -5.75 7.64
CA VAL A 839 12.31 -6.06 6.20
C VAL A 839 13.67 -5.91 5.49
N VAL A 840 13.85 -6.56 4.34
CA VAL A 840 15.15 -6.64 3.63
C VAL A 840 15.38 -5.42 2.73
N ASP A 841 16.64 -5.01 2.56
CA ASP A 841 17.04 -3.88 1.72
C ASP A 841 16.91 -4.20 0.20
N HIS A 842 16.47 -3.21 -0.59
CA HIS A 842 16.24 -3.30 -2.03
C HIS A 842 17.51 -3.23 -2.89
N ALA A 843 18.70 -2.99 -2.31
CA ALA A 843 19.93 -2.72 -3.05
C ALA A 843 20.39 -3.81 -4.05
N THR A 844 20.03 -5.08 -3.83
CA THR A 844 20.71 -6.24 -4.45
C THR A 844 20.52 -6.44 -5.96
N VAL A 845 19.55 -5.77 -6.61
CA VAL A 845 19.15 -6.10 -8.00
C VAL A 845 20.01 -5.41 -9.09
N ARG A 846 20.78 -4.35 -8.76
CA ARG A 846 21.48 -3.56 -9.78
C ARG A 846 22.85 -4.08 -10.24
N HIS A 847 23.48 -5.03 -9.54
CA HIS A 847 24.79 -5.56 -9.92
C HIS A 847 24.73 -6.71 -10.96
N ARG A 848 24.22 -6.40 -12.16
CA ARG A 848 24.30 -7.27 -13.35
C ARG A 848 25.54 -6.99 -14.23
N ARG A 849 26.73 -6.96 -13.60
CA ARG A 849 28.07 -7.15 -14.18
C ARG A 849 29.09 -7.37 -13.06
N ASP A 850 30.15 -8.11 -13.38
CA ASP A 850 31.36 -8.33 -12.57
C ASP A 850 31.18 -8.94 -11.16
N PHE A 851 30.59 -10.14 -11.13
CA PHE A 851 30.84 -11.10 -10.05
C PHE A 851 32.32 -11.58 -10.10
N ARG A 852 33.23 -10.84 -9.46
CA ARG A 852 34.52 -11.39 -9.02
C ARG A 852 34.36 -12.04 -7.64
N VAL A 853 35.12 -13.11 -7.41
CA VAL A 853 34.82 -14.13 -6.37
C VAL A 853 35.30 -13.73 -4.96
N ASP A 854 36.03 -12.62 -4.83
CA ASP A 854 36.82 -12.31 -3.62
C ASP A 854 36.04 -12.01 -2.32
N GLN A 855 34.72 -11.77 -2.37
CA GLN A 855 33.89 -11.60 -1.16
C GLN A 855 33.06 -12.84 -0.78
N GLY A 856 33.52 -14.04 -1.14
CA GLY A 856 32.95 -15.31 -0.66
C GLY A 856 33.08 -15.53 0.86
N LEU A 857 32.20 -16.37 1.42
CA LEU A 857 32.14 -16.68 2.85
C LEU A 857 33.51 -17.20 3.38
N PRO A 858 33.96 -16.85 4.60
CA PRO A 858 35.17 -17.39 5.23
C PRO A 858 35.37 -18.91 5.13
N ALA A 859 34.32 -19.74 5.21
CA ALA A 859 34.44 -21.18 4.97
C ALA A 859 34.85 -21.51 3.51
N LEU A 860 34.24 -20.85 2.52
CA LEU A 860 34.58 -21.03 1.10
C LEU A 860 35.95 -20.43 0.72
N ARG A 861 36.44 -19.44 1.46
CA ARG A 861 37.82 -18.91 1.27
C ARG A 861 38.89 -19.97 1.56
N GLN A 862 38.68 -20.85 2.55
CA GLN A 862 39.58 -21.98 2.80
C GLN A 862 39.48 -23.05 1.70
N VAL A 863 38.27 -23.32 1.19
CA VAL A 863 38.04 -24.27 0.08
C VAL A 863 38.79 -23.87 -1.20
N GLN A 864 38.84 -22.58 -1.53
CA GLN A 864 39.51 -22.10 -2.75
C GLN A 864 41.04 -22.07 -2.64
N ALA A 865 41.61 -22.08 -1.43
CA ALA A 865 43.07 -22.10 -1.24
C ALA A 865 43.71 -23.43 -1.69
N GLY A 866 42.95 -24.53 -1.70
CA GLY A 866 43.43 -25.87 -2.06
C GLY A 866 43.58 -26.15 -3.56
N VAL A 867 43.37 -25.16 -4.45
CA VAL A 867 43.49 -25.33 -5.92
C VAL A 867 44.27 -24.17 -6.54
N ARG A 868 45.61 -24.27 -6.51
CA ARG A 868 46.51 -23.42 -7.30
C ARG A 868 47.60 -24.27 -7.97
N ASP A 869 47.40 -24.59 -9.24
CA ASP A 869 48.47 -25.06 -10.12
C ASP A 869 49.37 -23.85 -10.52
N PRO A 870 50.67 -23.85 -10.19
CA PRO A 870 51.55 -22.69 -10.38
C PRO A 870 52.08 -22.53 -11.82
N ARG A 871 51.22 -22.69 -12.86
CA ARG A 871 51.63 -22.65 -14.27
C ARG A 871 50.80 -21.76 -15.22
N ALA A 872 50.14 -20.71 -14.71
CA ALA A 872 49.39 -19.77 -15.57
C ALA A 872 49.45 -18.29 -15.10
N ALA A 873 50.62 -17.65 -15.16
CA ALA A 873 50.80 -16.27 -14.68
C ALA A 873 51.83 -15.42 -15.47
N ARG A 874 51.61 -15.21 -16.78
CA ARG A 874 52.25 -14.12 -17.55
C ARG A 874 51.31 -13.53 -18.61
N GLN A 875 50.79 -12.33 -18.35
CA GLN A 875 50.34 -11.38 -19.37
C GLN A 875 50.90 -9.99 -18.99
N PRO A 876 51.58 -9.27 -19.89
CA PRO A 876 52.00 -7.89 -19.65
C PRO A 876 50.82 -6.91 -19.81
N ALA A 877 50.91 -5.76 -19.15
CA ALA A 877 49.90 -4.71 -19.25
C ALA A 877 50.09 -3.86 -20.53
N VAL A 878 48.98 -3.32 -21.07
CA VAL A 878 48.99 -2.30 -22.12
C VAL A 878 47.92 -1.25 -21.80
N GLN A 879 48.28 0.03 -21.96
CA GLN A 879 47.39 1.19 -21.99
C GLN A 879 47.86 2.12 -23.14
N PRO A 880 47.06 3.11 -23.58
CA PRO A 880 46.34 2.93 -24.84
C PRO A 880 46.77 3.91 -25.95
N ALA A 881 46.58 3.51 -27.22
CA ALA A 881 46.85 4.38 -28.37
C ALA A 881 45.87 4.19 -29.55
N GLN A 882 45.81 5.27 -30.32
CA GLN A 882 44.98 5.66 -31.46
C GLN A 882 45.02 4.82 -32.76
N GLN A 883 43.99 5.08 -33.59
CA GLN A 883 43.99 5.20 -35.07
C GLN A 883 43.97 3.97 -36.03
N ASP A 884 42.96 4.04 -36.90
CA ASP A 884 42.98 3.95 -38.38
C ASP A 884 43.46 2.71 -39.17
N SER A 885 42.45 1.92 -39.58
CA SER A 885 42.19 1.57 -41.00
C SER A 885 42.78 0.30 -41.67
N CYS A 886 42.04 -0.15 -42.71
CA CYS A 886 42.50 -0.83 -43.94
C CYS A 886 43.07 -2.27 -43.97
N TYR A 887 42.17 -3.22 -44.33
CA TYR A 887 42.20 -4.02 -45.59
C TYR A 887 43.06 -5.32 -45.82
N LEU A 888 42.36 -6.30 -46.43
CA LEU A 888 42.75 -7.32 -47.47
C LEU A 888 43.48 -8.68 -47.16
N VAL A 889 42.73 -9.77 -47.48
CA VAL A 889 43.09 -10.91 -48.39
C VAL A 889 43.96 -12.12 -47.96
N ALA A 890 43.27 -13.22 -47.62
CA ALA A 890 43.28 -14.60 -48.18
C ALA A 890 44.56 -15.42 -48.55
N GLY A 891 44.48 -16.78 -48.43
CA GLY A 891 45.50 -17.69 -48.99
C GLY A 891 45.32 -19.23 -48.88
N ARG A 892 44.32 -19.83 -49.56
CA ARG A 892 44.22 -21.20 -50.16
C ARG A 892 44.95 -22.46 -49.57
N GLY A 893 44.27 -23.63 -49.58
CA GLY A 893 44.90 -24.97 -49.55
C GLY A 893 43.93 -26.18 -49.42
N VAL A 894 43.76 -26.99 -50.48
CA VAL A 894 42.84 -28.17 -50.65
C VAL A 894 43.20 -28.90 -51.98
N PRO A 895 42.71 -30.11 -52.38
CA PRO A 895 41.49 -30.86 -52.01
C PRO A 895 41.68 -32.42 -51.86
N VAL A 896 40.71 -33.24 -52.36
CA VAL A 896 40.68 -34.73 -52.54
C VAL A 896 40.15 -35.57 -51.34
N ARG A 897 39.38 -36.68 -51.48
CA ARG A 897 38.13 -36.98 -52.24
C ARG A 897 37.57 -38.39 -51.90
N ARG A 898 36.28 -38.65 -52.26
CA ARG A 898 35.50 -39.93 -52.29
C ARG A 898 34.98 -40.49 -50.93
N ALA A 899 33.72 -40.94 -50.79
CA ALA A 899 32.52 -40.77 -51.63
C ALA A 899 31.18 -41.06 -50.88
N ASP A 900 30.18 -40.16 -51.02
CA ASP A 900 28.71 -40.33 -51.28
C ASP A 900 27.84 -41.46 -50.67
N PRO A 901 26.47 -41.38 -50.69
CA PRO A 901 25.49 -40.26 -50.81
C PRO A 901 24.36 -40.36 -49.71
N PRO A 902 23.17 -39.68 -49.76
CA PRO A 902 22.67 -38.59 -50.61
C PRO A 902 22.25 -37.30 -49.85
N ARG A 903 21.72 -36.29 -50.58
CA ARG A 903 21.46 -34.91 -50.09
C ARG A 903 19.96 -34.59 -49.95
N ARG A 904 19.52 -33.84 -48.92
CA ARG A 904 18.29 -33.00 -49.01
C ARG A 904 18.02 -31.87 -47.99
N VAL A 905 19.02 -31.23 -47.35
CA VAL A 905 18.78 -30.03 -46.51
C VAL A 905 19.77 -28.89 -46.80
N ASP A 906 19.46 -28.01 -47.77
CA ASP A 906 20.22 -26.77 -47.96
C ASP A 906 19.40 -25.58 -48.53
N GLN A 907 18.26 -25.29 -47.90
CA GLN A 907 17.53 -24.02 -48.08
C GLN A 907 17.19 -23.31 -46.75
N ALA A 908 17.59 -23.87 -45.60
CA ALA A 908 17.26 -23.34 -44.28
C ALA A 908 18.21 -22.22 -43.81
N LEU A 909 19.54 -22.41 -43.99
CA LEU A 909 20.56 -21.57 -43.34
C LEU A 909 20.64 -20.14 -43.91
N GLY A 910 20.34 -19.95 -45.20
CA GLY A 910 20.31 -18.63 -45.84
C GLY A 910 19.26 -17.66 -45.26
N ARG A 911 18.25 -18.15 -44.52
CA ARG A 911 17.21 -17.30 -43.89
C ARG A 911 17.62 -16.79 -42.50
N ILE A 912 18.56 -17.45 -41.82
CA ILE A 912 18.96 -17.10 -40.44
C ILE A 912 19.89 -15.88 -40.44
N GLN A 913 20.83 -15.78 -41.38
CA GLN A 913 21.76 -14.63 -41.44
C GLN A 913 21.07 -13.30 -41.76
N ARG A 914 19.93 -13.29 -42.49
CA ARG A 914 19.16 -12.05 -42.72
C ARG A 914 18.38 -11.56 -41.48
N ARG A 915 18.07 -12.42 -40.49
CA ARG A 915 17.46 -12.00 -39.21
C ARG A 915 18.47 -11.44 -38.18
N ARG A 916 19.78 -11.63 -38.36
CA ARG A 916 20.80 -10.97 -37.50
C ARG A 916 21.02 -9.49 -37.82
N ARG A 917 20.71 -9.01 -39.03
CA ARG A 917 20.85 -7.58 -39.39
C ARG A 917 19.67 -6.69 -38.92
N SER A 918 18.54 -7.26 -38.52
CA SER A 918 17.41 -6.50 -37.94
C SER A 918 17.61 -6.09 -36.49
N LEU A 919 18.48 -6.77 -35.72
CA LEU A 919 18.72 -6.43 -34.30
C LEU A 919 19.68 -5.24 -34.12
N HIS A 920 20.52 -4.89 -35.09
CA HIS A 920 21.37 -3.70 -34.99
C HIS A 920 20.63 -2.36 -35.17
N ARG A 921 19.43 -2.34 -35.76
CA ARG A 921 18.62 -1.10 -35.87
C ARG A 921 17.89 -0.73 -34.57
N LEU A 922 17.68 -1.67 -33.65
CA LEU A 922 17.11 -1.37 -32.32
C LEU A 922 18.12 -0.69 -31.38
N SER A 923 19.42 -0.74 -31.70
CA SER A 923 20.44 0.06 -30.98
C SER A 923 20.41 1.54 -31.36
N GLN A 924 19.86 1.91 -32.51
CA GLN A 924 19.88 3.28 -33.05
C GLN A 924 18.54 4.03 -32.87
N MET A 925 17.52 3.39 -32.26
CA MET A 925 16.26 4.06 -31.90
C MET A 925 16.20 4.53 -30.45
N ARG A 926 17.23 4.29 -29.63
CA ARG A 926 17.36 4.93 -28.29
C ARG A 926 17.96 6.32 -28.38
N ASP A 927 18.98 6.52 -29.21
CA ASP A 927 19.64 7.82 -29.38
C ASP A 927 18.74 8.86 -30.08
N ALA A 928 17.74 8.40 -30.82
CA ALA A 928 16.76 9.24 -31.50
C ALA A 928 15.78 9.98 -30.56
N VAL A 929 15.56 9.47 -29.34
CA VAL A 929 14.67 10.11 -28.33
C VAL A 929 15.42 11.16 -27.51
N SER A 930 16.75 11.10 -27.46
CA SER A 930 17.63 12.12 -26.86
C SER A 930 17.90 13.33 -27.78
N GLY A 931 17.30 13.39 -28.96
CA GLY A 931 17.50 14.47 -29.94
C GLY A 931 16.67 15.73 -29.66
N GLU A 932 15.37 15.60 -29.40
CA GLU A 932 14.45 16.74 -29.33
C GLU A 932 14.67 17.61 -28.08
N ASP A 933 15.06 16.98 -26.96
CA ASP A 933 15.38 17.67 -25.70
C ASP A 933 16.69 18.48 -25.75
N ARG A 934 17.50 18.32 -26.81
CA ARG A 934 18.68 19.15 -27.08
C ARG A 934 18.39 20.40 -27.93
N LEU A 935 17.28 20.44 -28.68
CA LEU A 935 16.88 21.66 -29.39
C LEU A 935 16.22 22.67 -28.45
N ARG A 936 15.37 22.22 -27.51
CA ARG A 936 14.70 23.14 -26.54
C ARG A 936 15.60 23.75 -25.47
N ARG A 937 16.89 23.36 -25.39
CA ARG A 937 17.86 23.99 -24.47
C ARG A 937 18.71 25.08 -25.10
N ARG A 938 18.82 25.16 -26.44
CA ARG A 938 19.61 26.22 -27.09
C ARG A 938 18.90 27.58 -27.09
N ASP A 939 17.57 27.59 -27.09
CA ASP A 939 16.78 28.83 -27.13
C ASP A 939 16.56 29.49 -25.75
N HIS A 940 17.27 29.03 -24.70
CA HIS A 940 17.22 29.62 -23.35
C HIS A 940 18.59 29.95 -22.73
N GLU A 941 19.71 29.59 -23.37
CA GLU A 941 21.06 29.99 -22.93
C GLU A 941 21.56 31.28 -23.63
N HIS A 942 20.75 31.88 -24.50
CA HIS A 942 21.02 33.17 -25.17
C HIS A 942 20.30 34.39 -24.57
N ALA A 943 19.66 34.26 -23.41
CA ALA A 943 18.85 35.32 -22.80
C ALA A 943 19.32 35.80 -21.41
N GLN A 944 20.53 35.43 -20.95
CA GLN A 944 20.99 35.81 -19.60
C GLN A 944 22.52 35.85 -19.37
N SER A 945 23.30 36.37 -20.33
CA SER A 945 24.74 36.62 -20.13
C SER A 945 25.28 37.78 -21.00
N ALA A 946 24.77 39.00 -20.82
CA ALA A 946 25.20 40.19 -21.57
C ALA A 946 25.03 41.50 -20.78
N ALA A 947 25.50 41.56 -19.52
CA ALA A 947 25.40 42.79 -18.70
C ALA A 947 26.41 42.88 -17.54
N GLN A 948 27.72 42.84 -17.81
CA GLN A 948 28.71 43.58 -17.00
C GLN A 948 30.09 43.65 -17.70
N ASN A 949 30.79 44.76 -17.47
CA ASN A 949 32.17 45.09 -17.89
C ASN A 949 32.43 45.17 -19.40
N GLY A 950 32.28 46.38 -19.92
CA GLY A 950 32.75 46.85 -21.23
C GLY A 950 32.59 48.37 -21.28
N GLN A 951 33.62 49.10 -20.84
CA GLN A 951 33.69 50.57 -20.93
C GLN A 951 34.28 50.99 -22.28
N GLU A 952 34.02 52.24 -22.66
CA GLU A 952 34.67 52.99 -23.76
C GLU A 952 34.36 52.47 -25.19
N GLU A 953 34.15 53.30 -26.21
CA GLU A 953 34.16 54.78 -26.28
C GLU A 953 33.32 55.34 -27.46
N VAL A 954 33.17 56.68 -27.50
CA VAL A 954 33.07 57.53 -28.71
C VAL A 954 31.76 57.60 -29.56
N GLN A 955 31.22 58.84 -29.61
CA GLN A 955 30.40 59.50 -30.68
C GLN A 955 28.98 58.99 -31.05
N SER A 956 28.03 59.83 -31.53
CA SER A 956 27.75 61.27 -31.29
C SER A 956 26.42 61.73 -31.95
N GLY A 957 25.65 62.61 -31.30
CA GLY A 957 24.51 63.36 -31.89
C GLY A 957 23.23 63.29 -31.02
N GLN A 958 22.66 64.36 -30.43
CA GLN A 958 22.14 65.65 -30.96
C GLN A 958 20.91 65.47 -31.89
N ARG A 959 19.73 66.09 -31.71
CA ARG A 959 19.15 67.11 -30.76
C ARG A 959 17.63 66.79 -30.58
N GLY A 960 16.85 67.40 -29.68
CA GLY A 960 17.08 68.52 -28.76
C GLY A 960 15.94 68.71 -27.72
N ARG A 961 15.96 69.80 -26.96
CA ARG A 961 15.05 70.10 -25.81
C ARG A 961 14.23 71.37 -26.04
N HIS A 962 13.08 71.50 -25.36
CA HIS A 962 12.55 72.76 -24.78
C HIS A 962 11.46 72.42 -23.72
N VAL A 963 11.24 73.14 -22.60
CA VAL A 963 12.13 74.05 -21.82
C VAL A 963 11.53 74.35 -20.41
N LEU A 964 12.33 74.18 -19.32
CA LEU A 964 12.29 74.94 -18.01
C LEU A 964 10.99 74.93 -17.12
N PRO A 965 10.99 75.47 -15.87
CA PRO A 965 11.98 75.31 -14.77
C PRO A 965 11.42 75.28 -13.30
N GLN A 966 12.37 75.21 -12.34
CA GLN A 966 12.43 75.83 -10.97
C GLN A 966 12.20 75.02 -9.65
N ARG A 967 13.27 75.02 -8.84
CA ARG A 967 13.39 75.32 -7.37
C ARG A 967 12.62 74.50 -6.31
N ASP A 968 13.30 73.48 -5.77
CA ASP A 968 14.08 73.54 -4.52
C ASP A 968 13.78 74.66 -3.48
N GLN A 969 13.35 74.31 -2.24
CA GLN A 969 13.96 74.70 -0.93
C GLN A 969 13.16 74.22 0.32
N SER A 970 13.72 74.45 1.52
CA SER A 970 13.38 73.85 2.84
C SER A 970 12.97 74.85 3.93
N ALA A 971 12.23 74.43 4.99
CA ALA A 971 12.44 74.87 6.40
C ALA A 971 11.49 74.22 7.45
N ASP A 972 11.87 74.38 8.72
CA ASP A 972 11.29 73.97 10.02
C ASP A 972 9.77 74.07 10.29
N HIS A 973 9.24 73.20 11.17
CA HIS A 973 8.95 73.59 12.58
C HIS A 973 8.46 72.49 13.55
N GLN A 974 9.09 72.47 14.72
CA GLN A 974 8.51 72.31 16.07
C GLN A 974 8.92 73.59 16.88
N PRO A 975 8.49 73.89 18.14
CA PRO A 975 7.96 73.00 19.20
C PRO A 975 6.86 73.59 20.14
N ARG A 976 6.65 72.93 21.31
CA ARG A 976 5.93 73.36 22.54
C ARG A 976 4.39 73.36 22.53
N ALA A 977 3.68 73.36 23.67
CA ALA A 977 3.78 72.64 24.97
C ALA A 977 2.76 73.23 25.98
N TYR A 978 2.12 72.42 26.83
CA TYR A 978 1.78 72.77 28.23
C TYR A 978 1.41 71.50 29.06
N ARG A 979 1.26 71.65 30.38
CA ARG A 979 0.88 70.60 31.36
C ARG A 979 -0.41 70.97 32.11
N ASP A 980 -0.96 69.99 32.85
CA ASP A 980 -1.86 70.14 34.00
C ASP A 980 -3.22 70.79 33.67
N ASP A 981 -4.31 70.68 34.45
CA ASP A 981 -4.49 70.23 35.84
C ASP A 981 -5.22 68.88 36.00
N GLY A 982 -5.23 68.37 37.23
CA GLY A 982 -6.18 67.35 37.68
C GLY A 982 -6.73 67.64 39.07
N HIS A 983 -8.06 67.53 39.23
CA HIS A 983 -8.77 67.44 40.51
C HIS A 983 -10.10 66.69 40.23
N ARG A 984 -10.45 65.57 40.87
CA ARG A 984 -10.93 65.41 42.27
C ARG A 984 -12.03 66.40 42.67
N LEU A 985 -13.25 65.87 42.88
CA LEU A 985 -14.16 66.01 44.04
C LEU A 985 -15.54 65.44 43.59
N GLN A 986 -16.08 64.38 44.20
CA GLN A 986 -16.83 64.32 45.47
C GLN A 986 -18.23 64.95 45.42
N GLY A 987 -19.24 64.15 45.79
CA GLY A 987 -20.65 64.54 45.91
C GLY A 987 -21.57 63.48 45.27
N ALA A 988 -22.50 62.83 45.99
CA ALA A 988 -22.72 62.79 47.44
C ALA A 988 -23.23 61.39 47.85
N ALA A 989 -23.27 61.12 49.15
CA ALA A 989 -23.65 59.81 49.70
C ALA A 989 -25.14 59.78 50.18
N PRO A 990 -25.61 58.98 51.16
CA PRO A 990 -26.65 57.99 50.87
C PRO A 990 -27.90 58.11 51.76
N ARG A 991 -28.88 57.21 51.55
CA ARG A 991 -29.74 56.61 52.60
C ARG A 991 -30.33 55.29 52.05
N GLN A 992 -30.19 54.14 52.72
CA GLN A 992 -30.82 53.70 53.99
C GLN A 992 -32.31 53.37 53.78
N ARG A 993 -32.74 52.11 54.04
CA ARG A 993 -33.30 51.59 55.32
C ARG A 993 -34.57 52.37 55.71
N SER A 994 -35.68 51.75 56.10
CA SER A 994 -35.91 50.47 56.81
C SER A 994 -37.36 49.97 56.53
N ALA A 995 -37.97 48.94 57.12
CA ALA A 995 -37.64 48.03 58.23
C ALA A 995 -38.40 46.68 58.09
N GLU A 996 -38.23 45.77 59.06
CA GLU A 996 -39.27 44.88 59.67
C GLU A 996 -40.21 43.99 58.80
N GLU A 997 -40.61 42.78 59.21
CA GLU A 997 -40.12 41.82 60.23
C GLU A 997 -40.83 40.45 60.06
N VAL A 998 -40.31 39.37 60.69
CA VAL A 998 -41.03 38.24 61.38
C VAL A 998 -42.12 37.44 60.61
N ARG A 999 -42.25 36.09 60.65
CA ARG A 999 -41.56 34.86 61.13
C ARG A 999 -42.39 33.66 60.53
N GLU A 1000 -42.35 32.35 60.82
CA GLU A 1000 -41.63 31.29 61.59
C GLU A 1000 -42.03 29.97 60.85
N GLU A 1001 -41.46 28.76 60.95
CA GLU A 1001 -40.41 28.05 61.72
C GLU A 1001 -39.84 26.98 60.71
N ALA A 1002 -38.93 26.02 60.94
CA ALA A 1002 -38.15 25.50 62.08
C ALA A 1002 -36.85 24.82 61.56
N ASP A 1003 -36.03 24.26 62.46
CA ASP A 1003 -34.73 23.63 62.16
C ASP A 1003 -34.72 22.08 62.21
N GLY A 1004 -33.64 21.43 61.72
CA GLY A 1004 -33.51 19.97 61.78
C GLY A 1004 -32.25 19.31 61.18
N ALA A 1005 -31.04 19.70 61.59
CA ALA A 1005 -29.77 19.00 61.30
C ALA A 1005 -29.22 18.28 62.57
N PRO A 1006 -28.06 17.56 62.61
CA PRO A 1006 -27.02 17.35 61.57
C PRO A 1006 -26.35 15.92 61.49
N ALA A 1007 -25.46 15.76 60.49
CA ALA A 1007 -24.17 15.00 60.41
C ALA A 1007 -23.91 13.64 61.13
N GLY A 1008 -23.18 12.71 60.45
CA GLY A 1008 -22.62 11.50 61.10
C GLY A 1008 -21.76 10.50 60.27
N ASP A 1009 -20.47 10.80 60.06
CA ASP A 1009 -19.27 9.90 60.17
C ASP A 1009 -19.13 8.50 59.46
N ARG A 1010 -18.00 8.35 58.71
CA ARG A 1010 -17.03 7.20 58.62
C ARG A 1010 -17.30 5.82 57.93
N ARG A 1011 -16.33 5.53 57.02
CA ARG A 1011 -15.39 4.36 56.93
C ARG A 1011 -15.71 3.04 56.16
N GLN A 1012 -14.90 2.85 55.10
CA GLN A 1012 -13.99 1.69 54.83
C GLN A 1012 -14.50 0.29 54.39
N ALA A 1013 -13.58 -0.38 53.66
CA ALA A 1013 -13.34 -1.83 53.58
C ALA A 1013 -14.18 -2.72 52.64
N ALA A 1014 -13.71 -2.76 51.38
CA ALA A 1014 -13.34 -3.94 50.59
C ALA A 1014 -13.62 -5.39 51.10
N GLY A 1015 -14.13 -6.22 50.18
CA GLY A 1015 -14.14 -7.70 50.16
C GLY A 1015 -15.04 -8.14 48.97
N HIS A 1016 -14.61 -8.93 47.98
CA HIS A 1016 -14.26 -10.38 47.98
C HIS A 1016 -15.41 -11.31 48.45
N ALA A 1017 -15.70 -12.45 47.80
CA ALA A 1017 -15.32 -12.97 46.47
C ALA A 1017 -16.14 -14.25 46.17
N ALA A 1018 -16.26 -14.65 44.89
CA ALA A 1018 -16.83 -15.93 44.40
C ALA A 1018 -18.31 -16.20 44.76
N GLY A 1019 -19.04 -17.09 44.08
CA GLY A 1019 -18.73 -17.91 42.89
C GLY A 1019 -19.57 -19.19 42.85
N ASP A 1020 -19.31 -20.03 41.84
CA ASP A 1020 -19.71 -21.45 41.73
C ASP A 1020 -21.21 -21.81 41.48
N PRO A 1021 -21.49 -23.00 40.86
CA PRO A 1021 -22.27 -22.96 39.60
C PRO A 1021 -23.19 -24.17 39.28
N LEU A 1022 -23.84 -24.15 38.08
CA LEU A 1022 -24.49 -25.28 37.38
C LEU A 1022 -25.68 -25.94 38.15
N HIS A 1023 -26.51 -26.85 37.62
CA HIS A 1023 -26.94 -27.27 36.27
C HIS A 1023 -28.51 -27.17 36.29
N GLU A 1024 -29.37 -27.45 35.28
CA GLU A 1024 -29.49 -28.62 34.41
C GLU A 1024 -30.63 -28.41 33.34
N GLN A 1025 -30.72 -29.38 32.43
CA GLN A 1025 -31.62 -29.66 31.29
C GLN A 1025 -33.12 -29.20 31.33
N GLU A 1026 -33.69 -28.62 30.25
CA GLU A 1026 -34.33 -29.21 29.02
C GLU A 1026 -35.75 -29.80 29.19
N ASP A 1027 -36.76 -29.26 28.47
CA ASP A 1027 -37.47 -29.94 27.35
C ASP A 1027 -38.37 -28.92 26.57
N ALA A 1028 -39.09 -29.34 25.51
CA ALA A 1028 -39.68 -28.49 24.46
C ALA A 1028 -41.23 -28.49 24.36
N GLY A 1029 -41.80 -27.56 23.56
CA GLY A 1029 -43.23 -27.57 23.19
C GLY A 1029 -43.76 -26.40 22.33
N GLN A 1030 -44.34 -26.72 21.17
CA GLN A 1030 -45.23 -25.91 20.31
C GLN A 1030 -46.39 -26.83 19.82
N PRO A 1031 -47.44 -26.42 19.06
CA PRO A 1031 -47.85 -25.09 18.58
C PRO A 1031 -49.35 -24.74 18.87
N ALA A 1032 -49.87 -23.62 18.35
CA ALA A 1032 -51.32 -23.33 18.18
C ALA A 1032 -51.58 -22.29 17.07
N GLU A 1033 -52.81 -22.21 16.53
CA GLU A 1033 -53.16 -21.52 15.27
C GLU A 1033 -54.52 -20.75 15.32
N GLU A 1034 -54.70 -19.79 14.38
CA GLU A 1034 -55.89 -18.96 13.99
C GLU A 1034 -57.09 -18.69 14.93
N ASN A 1035 -57.60 -17.43 14.88
CA ASN A 1035 -59.05 -17.17 14.87
C ASN A 1035 -59.44 -15.82 14.23
N ARG A 1036 -60.72 -15.61 13.86
CA ARG A 1036 -61.22 -14.45 13.09
C ARG A 1036 -62.57 -13.86 13.57
N ALA A 1037 -62.79 -12.56 13.28
CA ALA A 1037 -63.97 -11.98 12.58
C ALA A 1037 -64.85 -10.89 13.26
N ARG A 1038 -65.33 -9.93 12.42
CA ARG A 1038 -66.61 -9.14 12.48
C ARG A 1038 -66.78 -8.03 13.57
N VAL A 1039 -67.58 -6.95 13.42
CA VAL A 1039 -68.14 -6.17 12.25
C VAL A 1039 -68.81 -4.83 12.72
N ALA A 1040 -69.11 -3.89 11.80
CA ALA A 1040 -70.07 -2.73 11.89
C ALA A 1040 -69.69 -1.40 12.64
N ARG A 1041 -70.32 -0.21 12.42
CA ARG A 1041 -71.01 0.45 11.25
C ARG A 1041 -71.35 1.96 11.51
N TYR A 1042 -71.40 2.77 10.43
CA TYR A 1042 -72.30 3.94 10.12
C TYR A 1042 -72.19 5.36 10.75
N ARG A 1043 -71.81 6.33 9.90
CA ARG A 1043 -72.60 7.44 9.27
C ARG A 1043 -71.69 8.15 8.21
N GLY A 1044 -72.08 9.09 7.33
CA GLY A 1044 -73.34 9.81 6.97
C GLY A 1044 -72.98 11.23 6.49
N GLN A 1045 -73.64 11.94 5.54
CA GLN A 1045 -74.80 11.68 4.66
C GLN A 1045 -74.84 12.75 3.51
N GLN A 1046 -75.80 12.64 2.57
CA GLN A 1046 -76.22 13.62 1.52
C GLN A 1046 -75.38 13.75 0.22
N ASP A 1047 -75.94 13.96 -0.98
CA ASP A 1047 -77.29 13.63 -1.53
C ASP A 1047 -77.25 13.53 -3.08
N ARG A 1048 -78.38 13.18 -3.74
CA ARG A 1048 -78.56 12.87 -5.20
C ARG A 1048 -79.47 13.90 -5.91
N PRO A 1049 -79.72 13.87 -7.25
CA PRO A 1049 -79.50 12.82 -8.28
C PRO A 1049 -78.69 13.34 -9.53
N ASP A 1050 -78.76 12.92 -10.81
CA ASP A 1050 -79.59 11.97 -11.60
C ASP A 1050 -78.88 11.43 -12.90
N HIS A 1051 -79.66 11.02 -13.92
CA HIS A 1051 -79.30 10.37 -15.21
C HIS A 1051 -79.87 11.15 -16.45
N PRO A 1052 -79.68 10.76 -17.75
CA PRO A 1052 -78.75 9.80 -18.41
C PRO A 1052 -78.12 10.22 -19.80
N GLN A 1053 -77.21 9.38 -20.35
CA GLN A 1053 -77.01 8.98 -21.78
C GLN A 1053 -76.43 9.91 -22.91
N SER A 1054 -76.08 9.25 -24.05
CA SER A 1054 -75.43 9.68 -25.33
C SER A 1054 -73.93 10.07 -25.26
N GLU A 1055 -72.97 9.69 -26.14
CA GLU A 1055 -72.85 9.15 -27.54
C GLU A 1055 -72.95 10.14 -28.72
N ASP A 1056 -71.93 10.07 -29.61
CA ASP A 1056 -71.68 10.71 -30.94
C ASP A 1056 -71.78 12.26 -31.05
N ASP A 1057 -71.20 13.00 -32.03
CA ASP A 1057 -70.64 12.70 -33.37
C ASP A 1057 -69.53 13.75 -33.78
N HIS A 1058 -69.09 13.75 -35.04
CA HIS A 1058 -68.03 14.54 -35.69
C HIS A 1058 -68.24 16.08 -35.84
N GLY A 1059 -67.13 16.82 -36.06
CA GLY A 1059 -67.14 18.18 -36.62
C GLY A 1059 -65.76 18.64 -37.16
N ARG A 1060 -65.70 19.36 -38.29
CA ARG A 1060 -64.46 19.84 -38.95
C ARG A 1060 -64.54 21.31 -39.43
N HIS A 1061 -63.35 21.88 -39.68
CA HIS A 1061 -62.98 22.87 -40.74
C HIS A 1061 -63.08 24.40 -40.51
N GLY A 1062 -62.19 25.10 -41.23
CA GLY A 1062 -62.01 26.58 -41.31
C GLY A 1062 -60.93 27.13 -40.34
N SER A 1063 -60.13 28.16 -40.64
CA SER A 1063 -59.73 28.88 -41.87
C SER A 1063 -58.50 29.80 -41.53
N GLY A 1064 -57.74 30.42 -42.45
CA GLY A 1064 -57.60 30.30 -43.91
C GLY A 1064 -56.82 31.47 -44.56
N VAL A 1065 -55.94 31.18 -45.55
CA VAL A 1065 -55.30 32.11 -46.53
C VAL A 1065 -54.29 33.17 -46.03
N LEU A 1066 -53.01 33.13 -46.49
CA LEU A 1066 -52.30 34.22 -47.20
C LEU A 1066 -50.80 33.93 -47.54
N LEU A 1067 -50.24 34.73 -48.46
CA LEU A 1067 -48.85 34.78 -48.98
C LEU A 1067 -48.15 36.08 -48.46
N PRO A 1068 -46.84 36.40 -48.74
CA PRO A 1068 -45.83 35.75 -49.61
C PRO A 1068 -44.46 35.49 -48.90
N GLY A 1069 -43.37 35.15 -49.63
CA GLY A 1069 -42.03 35.05 -49.00
C GLY A 1069 -40.75 34.76 -49.83
N LEU A 1070 -40.81 34.09 -51.00
CA LEU A 1070 -39.67 33.72 -51.90
C LEU A 1070 -38.51 32.88 -51.28
N ARG A 1071 -38.29 31.63 -51.73
CA ARG A 1071 -37.41 31.19 -52.86
C ARG A 1071 -35.90 31.42 -52.61
N PHE A 1072 -35.02 30.44 -52.85
CA PHE A 1072 -34.90 29.71 -54.13
C PHE A 1072 -34.67 28.18 -54.05
N ARG A 1073 -35.04 27.56 -55.18
CA ARG A 1073 -34.71 26.26 -55.80
C ARG A 1073 -33.29 25.69 -55.55
N ALA A 1074 -32.94 24.43 -55.87
CA ALA A 1074 -33.59 23.12 -56.16
C ALA A 1074 -32.42 22.14 -56.56
N ALA A 1075 -32.52 20.90 -57.08
CA ALA A 1075 -33.63 20.11 -57.63
C ALA A 1075 -33.25 18.60 -57.81
N VAL A 1076 -34.25 17.76 -58.12
CA VAL A 1076 -34.21 16.70 -59.16
C VAL A 1076 -33.51 15.33 -58.89
N LEU A 1077 -34.41 14.36 -58.62
CA LEU A 1077 -34.56 13.01 -59.21
C LEU A 1077 -33.96 11.71 -58.59
N ALA A 1078 -34.92 10.84 -58.23
CA ALA A 1078 -35.06 9.40 -58.54
C ALA A 1078 -33.94 8.39 -58.19
N GLY A 1079 -34.23 7.18 -57.70
CA GLY A 1079 -35.51 6.48 -57.56
C GLY A 1079 -35.48 5.11 -58.26
N GLY A 1080 -35.86 4.04 -57.57
CA GLY A 1080 -35.81 2.67 -58.13
C GLY A 1080 -36.16 1.58 -57.12
N SER A 1081 -37.43 1.16 -57.10
CA SER A 1081 -37.96 0.11 -56.22
C SER A 1081 -38.08 -1.25 -56.92
N ARG A 1082 -38.10 -2.35 -56.14
CA ARG A 1082 -38.84 -3.60 -56.43
C ARG A 1082 -38.89 -4.55 -55.22
N HIS A 1083 -39.96 -5.35 -55.13
CA HIS A 1083 -40.15 -6.47 -54.20
C HIS A 1083 -39.90 -7.81 -54.90
N ALA A 1084 -39.65 -8.88 -54.12
CA ALA A 1084 -40.14 -10.24 -54.41
C ALA A 1084 -40.18 -11.10 -53.12
N SER A 1085 -41.06 -12.10 -53.08
CA SER A 1085 -41.54 -12.83 -51.89
C SER A 1085 -40.95 -14.24 -51.70
N HIS A 1086 -41.18 -14.78 -50.50
CA HIS A 1086 -41.15 -16.18 -50.01
C HIS A 1086 -40.90 -17.37 -50.99
N VAL A 1087 -40.26 -18.42 -50.46
CA VAL A 1087 -40.81 -19.81 -50.37
C VAL A 1087 -40.05 -20.64 -49.31
N VAL A 1088 -40.63 -21.74 -48.83
CA VAL A 1088 -40.14 -22.61 -47.74
C VAL A 1088 -39.38 -23.84 -48.28
N GLY A 1089 -38.39 -24.36 -47.53
CA GLY A 1089 -37.76 -25.66 -47.78
C GLY A 1089 -37.11 -26.25 -46.51
N SER A 1090 -37.34 -27.54 -46.24
CA SER A 1090 -36.78 -28.26 -45.08
C SER A 1090 -35.97 -29.49 -45.52
N GLY A 1091 -34.95 -29.88 -44.75
CA GLY A 1091 -34.07 -31.01 -45.07
C GLY A 1091 -33.22 -31.48 -43.88
N ARG A 1092 -32.94 -32.78 -43.79
CA ARG A 1092 -32.23 -33.42 -42.67
C ARG A 1092 -30.74 -33.66 -42.92
N ALA A 1093 -30.00 -33.80 -41.82
CA ALA A 1093 -28.56 -34.08 -41.76
C ALA A 1093 -28.12 -35.41 -42.39
N ASN A 1094 -26.82 -35.52 -42.71
CA ASN A 1094 -26.04 -36.67 -42.25
C ASN A 1094 -24.52 -36.40 -42.14
N ARG A 1095 -23.79 -37.36 -41.56
CA ARG A 1095 -22.34 -37.36 -41.29
C ARG A 1095 -21.50 -37.71 -42.53
N ALA A 1096 -20.26 -37.22 -42.59
CA ALA A 1096 -19.08 -37.94 -43.11
C ALA A 1096 -17.78 -37.24 -42.69
N ALA A 1097 -16.63 -37.92 -42.83
CA ALA A 1097 -15.33 -37.47 -42.32
C ALA A 1097 -14.23 -37.44 -43.40
N ALA A 1098 -13.06 -36.92 -43.00
CA ALA A 1098 -11.73 -37.11 -43.60
C ALA A 1098 -11.35 -36.37 -44.91
N GLY A 1099 -10.26 -35.60 -44.81
CA GLY A 1099 -9.00 -36.05 -45.43
C GLY A 1099 -8.48 -35.33 -46.69
N LEU A 1100 -7.43 -34.52 -46.49
CA LEU A 1100 -6.45 -34.05 -47.51
C LEU A 1100 -7.00 -33.18 -48.68
N SER A 1101 -6.18 -32.55 -49.54
CA SER A 1101 -4.97 -31.71 -49.33
C SER A 1101 -4.62 -30.97 -50.66
N VAL A 1102 -3.83 -29.88 -50.56
CA VAL A 1102 -3.05 -29.21 -51.63
C VAL A 1102 -3.80 -28.53 -52.80
N LEU A 1103 -3.76 -27.18 -52.85
CA LEU A 1103 -3.22 -26.35 -53.95
C LEU A 1103 -3.45 -24.86 -53.60
N ARG A 1104 -2.44 -24.06 -53.25
CA ARG A 1104 -1.50 -23.35 -54.16
C ARG A 1104 -2.17 -22.54 -55.29
N LEU A 1105 -2.26 -21.23 -55.08
CA LEU A 1105 -1.92 -20.22 -56.10
C LEU A 1105 -1.19 -19.04 -55.41
N SER A 1106 -0.57 -18.13 -56.18
CA SER A 1106 0.57 -17.32 -55.71
C SER A 1106 0.54 -15.86 -56.18
N ALA A 1107 1.16 -14.99 -55.36
CA ALA A 1107 1.48 -13.57 -55.66
C ALA A 1107 0.24 -12.64 -55.78
N ALA A 1108 0.39 -11.30 -55.77
CA ALA A 1108 1.60 -10.48 -55.79
C ALA A 1108 1.56 -9.29 -54.80
N ARG A 1109 2.65 -8.51 -54.76
CA ARG A 1109 2.79 -7.28 -53.97
C ARG A 1109 2.52 -6.04 -54.83
N LEU A 1110 1.96 -5.01 -54.20
CA LEU A 1110 2.19 -3.55 -54.34
C LEU A 1110 1.52 -2.93 -53.09
N GLY A 1111 1.80 -1.74 -52.57
CA GLY A 1111 2.69 -0.64 -52.96
C GLY A 1111 2.08 0.64 -52.33
N PRO A 1112 2.73 1.34 -51.38
CA PRO A 1112 2.05 2.32 -50.52
C PRO A 1112 2.00 3.73 -51.12
N VAL A 1113 0.89 4.46 -50.86
CA VAL A 1113 0.68 5.86 -51.28
C VAL A 1113 0.02 6.64 -50.13
N ARG A 1114 0.54 7.84 -49.84
CA ARG A 1114 -0.11 8.91 -49.03
C ARG A 1114 -0.96 9.79 -49.98
N GLN A 1115 -1.89 10.65 -49.58
CA GLN A 1115 -2.03 11.43 -48.34
C GLN A 1115 -3.45 12.01 -48.27
N GLY A 1116 -3.91 12.40 -47.08
CA GLY A 1116 -5.21 13.01 -46.83
C GLY A 1116 -5.40 13.20 -45.34
#